data_AF-A0A1Y0D199-F1
#
_entry.id   AF-A0A1Y0D199-F1
#
_cell.length_a   1.000
_cell.length_b   1.000
_cell.length_c   1.000
_cell.angle_alpha   90.00
_cell.angle_beta   90.00
_cell.angle_gamma   90.00
#
_symmetry.space_group_name_H-M   'P 1'
#
loop_
_entity.id
_entity.type
_entity.pdbx_description
1 polymer ?
#
loop_
_entity_poly.entity_id
_entity_poly.type
_entity_poly.pdbx_seq_one_letter_code
_entity_poly.pdbx_strand_id
1 'polypeptide(L)'
;MYLDVYLDGSQAIENFVAAGAGKKEAVGNLTITGAVSQSAFDKLYHRILSVEGTVSFLNLTKEMASPVTGVGSFFKNITCNGGIKFINAPAITWPDHFNRGQDGHGNPMPDNMTHIKGDFVFDRCNMAFSGNDGWYKRLFFSGIKRVDGDFIITNFHQILNETSGMALEYVGGNFEISFPVGHGRDRSYEFGFLNLKEVGGNIYVDGFSTENKTKWQSLTFLASIEKIGGSVKIINLPHVNISGKGKHPYGWCYVRYLIDKGIIDYPKQTVEIGNQPGMKLSNLGGCSDGVHPDNPPKPLPGPIDFTKTRALSANKFLASIGVNSAIYRRGEDIDNTIACCKYLGARWIRVAGAANSASTIDKIKKLYDHAKVKVSFGLGSGGTDINGVISGSATVADFGALLAIEGCNEPNNWDVTYNGEQGGKSHSWLPVAKLHRDLYLAVKNHPVLRHYPVWSTTETGAQTDNCGLQFLEIPKIANTLMPIGTKYADYANCHNYFSHPSFLAIKDNQTWRAADPSSNSPVDGLYGNFGNTWLKHFSGYDESQLLNLPKVTTETGINLSGSITEEVQALMYMSTYLAQFKRGWSHTAMYILRDRSDEGGNQSFGFYKADYSPRLAAHYLHNLTTILSDHGEHLETQDLEYSILNQQETVHDLLLQKSDGTMMLVVWGENFTGSRTNITIKFKKSLENIKIYNPTQGAEAIKNLSSTDEVSLVITNHPFVLQLE
;
A
#
# COMPACT_ATOMS: atom_id res chain seq x y z
N MET A 1 2.36 -23.72 -46.36
CA MET A 1 0.99 -23.86 -45.82
C MET A 1 0.67 -25.33 -45.87
N TYR A 2 0.50 -25.96 -44.70
CA TYR A 2 0.20 -27.39 -44.63
C TYR A 2 -1.29 -27.60 -44.89
N LEU A 3 -1.66 -28.69 -45.56
CA LEU A 3 -3.06 -29.00 -45.86
C LEU A 3 -3.72 -29.66 -44.65
N ASP A 4 -4.93 -29.23 -44.33
CA ASP A 4 -5.78 -29.87 -43.33
C ASP A 4 -6.33 -31.19 -43.88
N VAL A 5 -6.34 -32.22 -43.05
CA VAL A 5 -6.74 -33.58 -43.41
C VAL A 5 -7.95 -33.98 -42.57
N TYR A 6 -9.03 -34.38 -43.24
CA TYR A 6 -10.27 -34.84 -42.62
C TYR A 6 -10.58 -36.26 -43.10
N LEU A 7 -10.70 -37.20 -42.16
CA LEU A 7 -10.86 -38.63 -42.42
C LEU A 7 -12.09 -39.15 -41.67
N ASP A 8 -13.11 -39.58 -42.43
CA ASP A 8 -14.33 -40.17 -41.89
C ASP A 8 -14.35 -41.69 -42.15
N GLY A 9 -14.11 -42.45 -41.08
CA GLY A 9 -14.11 -43.90 -41.08
C GLY A 9 -12.86 -44.58 -41.69
N SER A 10 -12.80 -45.91 -41.53
CA SER A 10 -11.67 -46.75 -42.00
C SER A 10 -11.36 -46.55 -43.48
N GLN A 11 -12.38 -46.47 -44.34
CA GLN A 11 -12.18 -46.35 -45.80
C GLN A 11 -11.50 -45.03 -46.20
N ALA A 12 -11.85 -43.91 -45.55
CA ALA A 12 -11.20 -42.63 -45.82
C ALA A 12 -9.72 -42.65 -45.43
N ILE A 13 -9.38 -43.29 -44.31
CA ILE A 13 -8.00 -43.50 -43.87
C ILE A 13 -7.23 -44.35 -44.90
N GLU A 14 -7.80 -45.46 -45.35
CA GLU A 14 -7.14 -46.33 -46.33
C GLU A 14 -6.90 -45.62 -47.67
N ASN A 15 -7.88 -44.86 -48.15
CA ASN A 15 -7.75 -44.05 -49.36
C ASN A 15 -6.65 -42.99 -49.22
N PHE A 16 -6.59 -42.30 -48.07
CA PHE A 16 -5.57 -41.29 -47.79
C PHE A 16 -4.16 -41.88 -47.74
N VAL A 17 -4.00 -43.05 -47.12
CA VAL A 17 -2.72 -43.77 -47.06
C VAL A 17 -2.33 -44.27 -48.46
N ALA A 18 -3.27 -44.84 -49.22
CA ALA A 18 -3.02 -45.36 -50.56
C ALA A 18 -2.62 -44.25 -51.57
N ALA A 19 -3.25 -43.07 -51.49
CA ALA A 19 -2.96 -41.94 -52.36
C ALA A 19 -1.51 -41.42 -52.26
N GLY A 20 -0.82 -41.72 -51.17
CA GLY A 20 0.58 -41.34 -50.93
C GLY A 20 1.47 -42.51 -50.50
N ALA A 21 1.17 -43.73 -50.95
CA ALA A 21 1.88 -44.95 -50.54
C ALA A 21 3.41 -44.78 -50.59
N GLY A 22 4.08 -45.06 -49.47
CA GLY A 22 5.55 -44.96 -49.34
C GLY A 22 6.09 -43.54 -49.07
N LYS A 23 5.24 -42.50 -48.94
CA LYS A 23 5.66 -41.14 -48.61
C LYS A 23 5.01 -40.66 -47.31
N LYS A 24 5.82 -40.14 -46.38
CA LYS A 24 5.34 -39.39 -45.21
C LYS A 24 5.29 -37.90 -45.50
N GLU A 25 4.26 -37.20 -45.04
CA GLU A 25 4.14 -35.74 -45.18
C GLU A 25 3.76 -35.03 -43.88
N ALA A 26 4.09 -33.74 -43.79
CA ALA A 26 3.58 -32.85 -42.76
C ALA A 26 2.20 -32.34 -43.16
N VAL A 27 1.24 -32.36 -42.22
CA VAL A 27 -0.14 -31.90 -42.42
C VAL A 27 -0.48 -30.76 -41.47
N GLY A 28 -1.51 -29.98 -41.79
CA GLY A 28 -2.02 -28.88 -40.96
C GLY A 28 -2.75 -29.43 -39.73
N ASN A 29 -4.08 -29.31 -39.70
CA ASN A 29 -4.95 -30.02 -38.77
C ASN A 29 -5.24 -31.44 -39.26
N LEU A 30 -5.34 -32.39 -38.34
CA LEU A 30 -5.80 -33.76 -38.63
C LEU A 30 -7.08 -34.03 -37.86
N THR A 31 -8.18 -34.30 -38.57
CA THR A 31 -9.46 -34.68 -37.96
C THR A 31 -9.85 -36.08 -38.38
N ILE A 32 -10.15 -36.93 -37.40
CA ILE A 32 -10.59 -38.32 -37.60
C ILE A 32 -11.95 -38.50 -36.94
N THR A 33 -12.91 -39.03 -37.69
CA THR A 33 -14.29 -39.26 -37.23
C THR A 33 -14.85 -40.59 -37.74
N GLY A 34 -16.09 -40.91 -37.36
CA GLY A 34 -16.82 -42.08 -37.85
C GLY A 34 -16.37 -43.41 -37.23
N ALA A 35 -16.64 -44.51 -37.93
CA ALA A 35 -16.29 -45.86 -37.50
C ALA A 35 -14.89 -46.25 -38.01
N VAL A 36 -13.93 -46.37 -37.09
CA VAL A 36 -12.52 -46.65 -37.42
C VAL A 36 -12.05 -47.93 -36.74
N SER A 37 -11.38 -48.80 -37.49
CA SER A 37 -10.68 -49.97 -36.95
C SER A 37 -9.26 -49.64 -36.52
N GLN A 38 -8.72 -50.36 -35.53
CA GLN A 38 -7.32 -50.21 -35.10
C GLN A 38 -6.34 -50.41 -36.28
N SER A 39 -6.60 -51.39 -37.15
CA SER A 39 -5.75 -51.66 -38.32
C SER A 39 -5.71 -50.50 -39.32
N ALA A 40 -6.85 -49.84 -39.59
CA ALA A 40 -6.87 -48.66 -40.43
C ALA A 40 -6.11 -47.50 -39.76
N PHE A 41 -6.34 -47.29 -38.46
CA PHE A 41 -5.69 -46.24 -37.70
C PHE A 41 -4.15 -46.38 -37.69
N ASP A 42 -3.62 -47.58 -37.46
CA ASP A 42 -2.17 -47.85 -37.48
C ASP A 42 -1.53 -47.54 -38.84
N LYS A 43 -2.28 -47.55 -39.94
CA LYS A 43 -1.74 -47.16 -41.25
C LYS A 43 -1.41 -45.67 -41.35
N LEU A 44 -1.99 -44.81 -40.50
CA LEU A 44 -1.80 -43.35 -40.58
C LEU A 44 -0.36 -42.91 -40.36
N TYR A 45 0.36 -43.53 -39.42
CA TYR A 45 1.75 -43.13 -39.16
C TYR A 45 2.72 -43.53 -40.28
N HIS A 46 2.27 -44.35 -41.24
CA HIS A 46 3.01 -44.61 -42.48
C HIS A 46 2.85 -43.49 -43.52
N ARG A 47 1.84 -42.63 -43.37
CA ARG A 47 1.51 -41.53 -44.29
C ARG A 47 1.81 -40.15 -43.71
N ILE A 48 1.74 -40.00 -42.39
CA ILE A 48 1.94 -38.73 -41.69
C ILE A 48 3.32 -38.70 -41.05
N LEU A 49 4.06 -37.62 -41.28
CA LEU A 49 5.36 -37.29 -40.66
C LEU A 49 5.13 -36.42 -39.41
N SER A 50 4.40 -35.32 -39.60
CA SER A 50 4.09 -34.36 -38.54
C SER A 50 2.71 -33.76 -38.72
N VAL A 51 2.11 -33.31 -37.62
CA VAL A 51 0.89 -32.51 -37.59
C VAL A 51 1.25 -31.17 -36.98
N GLU A 52 1.13 -30.10 -37.76
CA GLU A 52 1.53 -28.74 -37.36
C GLU A 52 0.41 -27.99 -36.62
N GLY A 53 -0.85 -28.39 -36.85
CA GLY A 53 -2.03 -27.93 -36.14
C GLY A 53 -2.55 -28.94 -35.11
N THR A 54 -3.87 -29.01 -34.92
CA THR A 54 -4.50 -29.87 -33.92
C THR A 54 -4.81 -31.26 -34.49
N VAL A 55 -4.50 -32.31 -33.72
CA VAL A 55 -5.01 -33.67 -33.94
C VAL A 55 -6.34 -33.82 -33.21
N SER A 56 -7.44 -34.01 -33.93
CA SER A 56 -8.79 -34.11 -33.41
C SER A 56 -9.43 -35.45 -33.72
N PHE A 57 -9.91 -36.14 -32.69
CA PHE A 57 -10.72 -37.34 -32.77
C PHE A 57 -12.14 -36.98 -32.36
N LEU A 58 -13.05 -36.88 -33.32
CA LEU A 58 -14.39 -36.36 -33.12
C LEU A 58 -15.41 -37.47 -33.41
N ASN A 59 -16.37 -37.73 -32.52
CA ASN A 59 -17.45 -38.71 -32.77
C ASN A 59 -16.94 -40.11 -33.19
N LEU A 60 -15.81 -40.55 -32.63
CA LEU A 60 -15.15 -41.80 -33.05
C LEU A 60 -15.88 -43.03 -32.47
N THR A 61 -16.41 -43.87 -33.35
CA THR A 61 -17.16 -45.10 -33.04
C THR A 61 -16.39 -46.35 -33.45
N LYS A 62 -16.83 -47.53 -32.97
CA LYS A 62 -16.18 -48.81 -33.26
C LYS A 62 -16.77 -49.44 -34.53
N GLU A 63 -15.91 -49.91 -35.42
CA GLU A 63 -16.28 -50.90 -36.43
C GLU A 63 -16.44 -52.26 -35.71
N MET A 64 -17.37 -53.14 -36.14
CA MET A 64 -17.75 -54.34 -35.38
C MET A 64 -16.54 -55.12 -34.84
N ALA A 65 -16.60 -55.46 -33.55
CA ALA A 65 -15.70 -56.33 -32.78
C ALA A 65 -14.27 -55.87 -32.41
N SER A 66 -13.82 -54.63 -32.67
CA SER A 66 -12.53 -54.16 -32.10
C SER A 66 -12.45 -52.64 -31.82
N PRO A 67 -12.31 -52.20 -30.55
CA PRO A 67 -12.02 -50.80 -30.22
C PRO A 67 -10.70 -50.31 -30.84
N VAL A 68 -10.56 -48.99 -31.00
CA VAL A 68 -9.25 -48.35 -31.23
C VAL A 68 -8.56 -48.25 -29.86
N THR A 69 -7.66 -49.17 -29.59
CA THR A 69 -6.99 -49.33 -28.30
C THR A 69 -5.58 -48.76 -28.27
N GLY A 70 -5.04 -48.23 -29.36
CA GLY A 70 -3.62 -47.87 -29.44
C GLY A 70 -3.37 -46.55 -30.15
N VAL A 71 -3.99 -45.45 -29.71
CA VAL A 71 -3.66 -44.12 -30.30
C VAL A 71 -2.21 -43.71 -30.07
N GLY A 72 -1.55 -44.38 -29.14
CA GLY A 72 -0.20 -44.02 -28.80
C GLY A 72 0.86 -44.46 -29.80
N SER A 73 0.69 -45.60 -30.49
CA SER A 73 1.56 -45.97 -31.62
C SER A 73 1.61 -44.89 -32.68
N PHE A 74 0.51 -44.17 -32.89
CA PHE A 74 0.48 -43.02 -33.80
C PHE A 74 1.38 -41.89 -33.29
N PHE A 75 1.16 -41.42 -32.06
CA PHE A 75 1.96 -40.34 -31.44
C PHE A 75 3.44 -40.70 -31.19
N LYS A 76 3.77 -41.99 -31.12
CA LYS A 76 5.16 -42.49 -31.12
C LYS A 76 5.90 -42.21 -32.43
N ASN A 77 5.16 -42.29 -33.54
CA ASN A 77 5.73 -42.36 -34.89
C ASN A 77 5.55 -41.06 -35.70
N ILE A 78 4.92 -40.05 -35.10
CA ILE A 78 4.73 -38.72 -35.70
C ILE A 78 5.19 -37.61 -34.75
N THR A 79 5.52 -36.44 -35.31
CA THR A 79 5.71 -35.20 -34.54
C THR A 79 4.38 -34.46 -34.41
N CYS A 80 3.95 -34.15 -33.19
CA CYS A 80 2.77 -33.30 -32.94
C CYS A 80 3.23 -31.91 -32.48
N ASN A 81 2.98 -30.89 -33.30
CA ASN A 81 3.39 -29.50 -33.03
C ASN A 81 2.22 -28.59 -32.61
N GLY A 82 0.99 -29.11 -32.54
CA GLY A 82 -0.17 -28.37 -32.04
C GLY A 82 -0.92 -29.10 -30.92
N GLY A 83 -2.23 -28.87 -30.84
CA GLY A 83 -3.09 -29.45 -29.80
C GLY A 83 -3.53 -30.88 -30.09
N ILE A 84 -4.12 -31.53 -29.09
CA ILE A 84 -4.70 -32.87 -29.18
C ILE A 84 -6.10 -32.83 -28.56
N LYS A 85 -7.12 -33.24 -29.33
CA LYS A 85 -8.52 -33.23 -28.90
C LYS A 85 -9.18 -34.58 -29.12
N PHE A 86 -9.85 -35.09 -28.11
CA PHE A 86 -10.71 -36.26 -28.16
C PHE A 86 -12.09 -35.83 -27.68
N ILE A 87 -13.08 -35.82 -28.58
CA ILE A 87 -14.42 -35.31 -28.31
C ILE A 87 -15.43 -36.34 -28.78
N ASN A 88 -16.23 -36.86 -27.86
CA ASN A 88 -17.23 -37.90 -28.13
C ASN A 88 -16.59 -39.12 -28.83
N ALA A 89 -15.46 -39.61 -28.32
CA ALA A 89 -14.71 -40.71 -28.92
C ALA A 89 -14.72 -41.98 -28.03
N PRO A 90 -15.88 -42.64 -27.84
CA PRO A 90 -16.00 -43.84 -26.99
C PRO A 90 -15.29 -45.07 -27.57
N ALA A 91 -14.87 -45.04 -28.84
CA ALA A 91 -14.06 -46.08 -29.44
C ALA A 91 -12.63 -46.15 -28.88
N ILE A 92 -12.14 -45.05 -28.30
CA ILE A 92 -10.80 -44.93 -27.74
C ILE A 92 -10.86 -45.40 -26.30
N THR A 93 -10.26 -46.55 -26.04
CA THR A 93 -10.26 -47.15 -24.70
C THR A 93 -8.91 -47.12 -23.99
N TRP A 94 -7.82 -46.87 -24.73
CA TRP A 94 -6.44 -47.05 -24.26
C TRP A 94 -5.49 -46.04 -24.97
N PRO A 95 -5.31 -44.82 -24.42
CA PRO A 95 -4.39 -43.85 -24.99
C PRO A 95 -2.99 -43.97 -24.36
N ASP A 96 -2.32 -45.07 -24.65
CA ASP A 96 -1.16 -45.61 -23.92
C ASP A 96 0.05 -44.67 -23.83
N HIS A 97 0.16 -43.67 -24.72
CA HIS A 97 1.35 -42.84 -24.91
C HIS A 97 1.39 -41.52 -24.14
N PHE A 98 0.43 -41.26 -23.25
CA PHE A 98 0.52 -40.11 -22.35
C PHE A 98 1.12 -40.46 -20.97
N ASN A 99 1.67 -41.67 -20.79
CA ASN A 99 2.21 -42.18 -19.52
C ASN A 99 3.75 -42.02 -19.41
N ARG A 100 4.27 -41.83 -18.18
CA ARG A 100 5.68 -41.80 -17.80
C ARG A 100 6.21 -43.22 -17.62
N GLY A 101 7.42 -43.45 -18.13
CA GLY A 101 8.24 -44.60 -17.76
C GLY A 101 8.11 -45.75 -18.73
N GLN A 102 6.97 -46.43 -18.78
CA GLN A 102 6.80 -47.64 -19.59
C GLN A 102 5.41 -47.73 -20.25
N ASP A 103 5.31 -48.35 -21.42
CA ASP A 103 4.02 -48.81 -21.97
C ASP A 103 3.39 -49.89 -21.09
N GLY A 104 2.15 -50.27 -21.40
CA GLY A 104 1.44 -51.36 -20.71
C GLY A 104 2.13 -52.74 -20.78
N HIS A 105 3.31 -52.81 -21.41
CA HIS A 105 4.16 -53.99 -21.55
C HIS A 105 5.55 -53.82 -20.91
N GLY A 106 5.89 -52.66 -20.32
CA GLY A 106 7.17 -52.42 -19.66
C GLY A 106 8.25 -51.74 -20.52
N ASN A 107 7.94 -51.24 -21.71
CA ASN A 107 8.93 -50.62 -22.61
C ASN A 107 9.04 -49.10 -22.38
N PRO A 108 10.26 -48.52 -22.35
CA PRO A 108 10.48 -47.08 -22.20
C PRO A 108 9.70 -46.23 -23.22
N MET A 109 8.98 -45.22 -22.72
CA MET A 109 8.30 -44.24 -23.59
C MET A 109 9.25 -43.13 -24.06
N PRO A 110 9.13 -42.64 -25.31
CA PRO A 110 9.93 -41.52 -25.82
C PRO A 110 9.52 -40.16 -25.21
N ASP A 111 10.49 -39.26 -25.03
CA ASP A 111 10.32 -37.92 -24.39
C ASP A 111 9.49 -36.89 -25.20
N ASN A 112 8.95 -37.29 -26.35
CA ASN A 112 8.39 -36.38 -27.37
C ASN A 112 6.98 -35.84 -27.08
N MET A 113 6.28 -36.34 -26.06
CA MET A 113 4.92 -35.89 -25.68
C MET A 113 4.88 -35.19 -24.30
N THR A 114 6.02 -34.65 -23.87
CA THR A 114 6.14 -33.90 -22.60
C THR A 114 5.60 -32.46 -22.69
N HIS A 115 5.44 -31.92 -23.90
CA HIS A 115 4.95 -30.56 -24.15
C HIS A 115 3.93 -30.56 -25.30
N ILE A 116 2.70 -30.15 -25.00
CA ILE A 116 1.64 -29.91 -25.98
C ILE A 116 1.55 -28.40 -26.25
N LYS A 117 1.72 -28.00 -27.52
CA LYS A 117 1.80 -26.58 -27.91
C LYS A 117 0.43 -25.92 -28.17
N GLY A 118 -0.66 -26.66 -28.01
CA GLY A 118 -2.03 -26.16 -28.12
C GLY A 118 -2.91 -26.76 -27.02
N ASP A 119 -4.21 -26.84 -27.25
CA ASP A 119 -5.14 -27.43 -26.28
C ASP A 119 -4.95 -28.94 -26.17
N PHE A 120 -5.15 -29.47 -24.96
CA PHE A 120 -5.24 -30.87 -24.64
C PHE A 120 -6.64 -31.17 -24.09
N VAL A 121 -7.50 -31.79 -24.90
CA VAL A 121 -8.93 -31.97 -24.58
C VAL A 121 -9.32 -33.43 -24.63
N PHE A 122 -9.97 -33.91 -23.58
CA PHE A 122 -10.68 -35.18 -23.52
C PHE A 122 -12.10 -34.92 -23.01
N ASP A 123 -13.10 -35.18 -23.84
CA ASP A 123 -14.52 -34.94 -23.52
C ASP A 123 -15.40 -36.08 -24.08
N ARG A 124 -16.26 -36.67 -23.25
CA ARG A 124 -17.16 -37.78 -23.63
C ARG A 124 -16.42 -38.98 -24.24
N CYS A 125 -15.31 -39.39 -23.61
CA CYS A 125 -14.50 -40.54 -24.03
C CYS A 125 -14.60 -41.71 -23.04
N ASN A 126 -14.43 -42.94 -23.54
CA ASN A 126 -14.47 -44.15 -22.72
C ASN A 126 -13.05 -44.55 -22.27
N MET A 127 -12.52 -43.90 -21.24
CA MET A 127 -11.20 -44.26 -20.69
C MET A 127 -11.26 -45.63 -20.00
N ALA A 128 -10.25 -46.51 -20.12
CA ALA A 128 -10.21 -47.80 -19.43
C ALA A 128 -9.32 -47.78 -18.17
N PHE A 129 -9.85 -48.29 -17.05
CA PHE A 129 -9.22 -48.71 -15.79
C PHE A 129 -7.75 -48.35 -15.49
N SER A 130 -7.56 -47.54 -14.43
CA SER A 130 -6.43 -47.67 -13.51
C SER A 130 -6.72 -48.79 -12.50
N GLY A 131 -6.01 -49.90 -12.59
CA GLY A 131 -6.00 -50.95 -11.58
C GLY A 131 -4.62 -51.60 -11.58
N ASN A 132 -4.05 -51.78 -10.39
CA ASN A 132 -2.87 -52.60 -10.21
C ASN A 132 -3.30 -54.05 -10.49
N ASP A 133 -3.09 -54.54 -11.71
CA ASP A 133 -3.36 -55.93 -12.08
C ASP A 133 -2.27 -56.90 -11.57
N GLY A 134 -1.35 -56.39 -10.74
CA GLY A 134 -0.22 -57.13 -10.20
C GLY A 134 1.04 -57.08 -11.07
N TRP A 135 0.96 -56.51 -12.29
CA TRP A 135 2.07 -56.52 -13.25
C TRP A 135 2.50 -55.12 -13.72
N TYR A 136 1.61 -54.11 -13.80
CA TYR A 136 1.96 -52.75 -14.26
C TYR A 136 1.26 -51.60 -13.50
N LYS A 137 2.00 -50.52 -13.18
CA LYS A 137 1.43 -49.26 -12.68
C LYS A 137 0.88 -48.42 -13.85
N ARG A 138 -0.44 -48.32 -13.96
CA ARG A 138 -1.12 -47.55 -15.01
C ARG A 138 -1.26 -46.08 -14.59
N LEU A 139 -0.51 -45.14 -15.22
CA LEU A 139 -0.55 -43.70 -14.89
C LEU A 139 -1.02 -42.90 -16.13
N PHE A 140 -2.13 -42.18 -16.02
CA PHE A 140 -2.65 -41.39 -17.15
C PHE A 140 -2.05 -39.99 -17.19
N PHE A 141 -1.68 -39.51 -18.38
CA PHE A 141 -1.11 -38.17 -18.62
C PHE A 141 0.13 -37.83 -17.78
N SER A 142 0.75 -38.82 -17.16
CA SER A 142 1.83 -38.65 -16.19
C SER A 142 3.16 -38.23 -16.82
N GLY A 143 3.27 -38.24 -18.16
CA GLY A 143 4.43 -37.75 -18.90
C GLY A 143 4.31 -36.30 -19.38
N ILE A 144 3.09 -35.73 -19.42
CA ILE A 144 2.86 -34.37 -19.91
C ILE A 144 3.32 -33.39 -18.83
N LYS A 145 4.27 -32.52 -19.16
CA LYS A 145 4.79 -31.46 -18.29
C LYS A 145 4.18 -30.10 -18.56
N ARG A 146 3.87 -29.82 -19.82
CA ARG A 146 3.44 -28.49 -20.25
C ARG A 146 2.34 -28.57 -21.32
N VAL A 147 1.32 -27.76 -21.16
CA VAL A 147 0.29 -27.49 -22.17
C VAL A 147 0.22 -25.97 -22.37
N ASP A 148 0.46 -25.48 -23.59
CA ASP A 148 0.40 -24.03 -23.85
C ASP A 148 -1.03 -23.50 -23.98
N GLY A 149 -2.00 -24.36 -24.34
CA GLY A 149 -3.44 -24.03 -24.40
C GLY A 149 -4.23 -24.54 -23.19
N ASP A 150 -5.48 -24.91 -23.42
CA ASP A 150 -6.37 -25.45 -22.38
C ASP A 150 -6.06 -26.91 -22.06
N PHE A 151 -6.13 -27.30 -20.79
CA PHE A 151 -6.10 -28.69 -20.33
C PHE A 151 -7.48 -29.08 -19.80
N ILE A 152 -8.25 -29.84 -20.59
CA ILE A 152 -9.67 -30.13 -20.34
C ILE A 152 -9.90 -31.65 -20.31
N ILE A 153 -10.41 -32.17 -19.20
CA ILE A 153 -10.82 -33.57 -19.06
C ILE A 153 -12.24 -33.62 -18.48
N THR A 154 -13.24 -33.93 -19.32
CA THR A 154 -14.66 -33.83 -18.96
C THR A 154 -15.47 -35.04 -19.42
N ASN A 155 -16.59 -35.31 -18.74
CA ASN A 155 -17.59 -36.31 -19.15
C ASN A 155 -17.02 -37.71 -19.49
N PHE A 156 -15.99 -38.19 -18.80
CA PHE A 156 -15.30 -39.44 -19.12
C PHE A 156 -15.79 -40.62 -18.25
N HIS A 157 -15.85 -41.82 -18.82
CA HIS A 157 -16.55 -42.95 -18.20
C HIS A 157 -15.80 -43.75 -17.10
N GLN A 158 -14.50 -43.53 -16.81
CA GLN A 158 -13.76 -44.34 -15.79
C GLN A 158 -12.61 -43.62 -15.05
N ILE A 159 -12.13 -44.25 -13.97
CA ILE A 159 -11.27 -43.78 -12.87
C ILE A 159 -9.92 -43.14 -13.29
N LEU A 160 -9.59 -42.02 -12.66
CA LEU A 160 -8.22 -41.46 -12.53
C LEU A 160 -7.70 -41.76 -11.11
N ASN A 161 -6.40 -42.01 -10.97
CA ASN A 161 -5.74 -42.34 -9.69
C ASN A 161 -4.73 -41.25 -9.25
N GLU A 162 -4.22 -41.36 -8.01
CA GLU A 162 -3.31 -40.41 -7.35
C GLU A 162 -1.98 -40.16 -8.09
N THR A 163 -1.69 -40.95 -9.12
CA THR A 163 -0.47 -40.82 -9.95
C THR A 163 -0.72 -40.20 -11.32
N SER A 164 -1.97 -39.87 -11.64
CA SER A 164 -2.35 -39.27 -12.91
C SER A 164 -1.88 -37.81 -12.96
N GLY A 165 -1.26 -37.41 -14.08
CA GLY A 165 -0.82 -36.02 -14.29
C GLY A 165 0.32 -35.52 -13.39
N MET A 166 1.04 -36.40 -12.69
CA MET A 166 2.12 -36.02 -11.76
C MET A 166 3.25 -35.20 -12.37
N ALA A 167 3.43 -35.17 -13.69
CA ALA A 167 4.47 -34.36 -14.31
C ALA A 167 3.99 -32.97 -14.75
N LEU A 168 2.68 -32.72 -14.77
CA LEU A 168 2.14 -31.48 -15.31
C LEU A 168 2.52 -30.31 -14.40
N GLU A 169 3.25 -29.35 -14.95
CA GLU A 169 3.77 -28.17 -14.24
C GLU A 169 3.12 -26.86 -14.72
N TYR A 170 2.69 -26.80 -15.99
CA TYR A 170 2.21 -25.57 -16.62
C TYR A 170 1.03 -25.82 -17.55
N VAL A 171 -0.01 -24.99 -17.43
CA VAL A 171 -1.13 -24.85 -18.36
C VAL A 171 -1.28 -23.38 -18.74
N GLY A 172 -1.16 -23.05 -20.03
CA GLY A 172 -1.26 -21.66 -20.49
C GLY A 172 -2.68 -21.13 -20.53
N GLY A 173 -3.67 -22.00 -20.75
CA GLY A 173 -5.10 -21.70 -20.75
C GLY A 173 -5.81 -22.15 -19.47
N ASN A 174 -7.05 -22.62 -19.62
CA ASN A 174 -7.89 -23.14 -18.56
C ASN A 174 -7.48 -24.56 -18.16
N PHE A 175 -7.58 -24.85 -16.86
CA PHE A 175 -7.48 -26.21 -16.32
C PHE A 175 -8.87 -26.66 -15.88
N GLU A 176 -9.44 -27.64 -16.59
CA GLU A 176 -10.81 -28.11 -16.38
C GLU A 176 -10.90 -29.62 -16.17
N ILE A 177 -11.58 -30.02 -15.10
CA ILE A 177 -11.88 -31.41 -14.78
C ILE A 177 -13.34 -31.58 -14.35
N SER A 178 -14.11 -32.43 -15.03
CA SER A 178 -15.48 -32.78 -14.63
C SER A 178 -15.87 -34.24 -14.89
N PHE A 179 -16.76 -34.79 -14.06
CA PHE A 179 -17.22 -36.19 -14.13
C PHE A 179 -18.60 -36.32 -14.81
N PRO A 180 -18.91 -37.47 -15.46
CA PRO A 180 -20.16 -37.66 -16.18
C PRO A 180 -21.38 -37.92 -15.27
N VAL A 181 -22.55 -37.77 -15.88
CA VAL A 181 -23.87 -38.09 -15.33
C VAL A 181 -24.26 -39.51 -15.80
N GLY A 182 -24.02 -40.55 -14.98
CA GLY A 182 -24.72 -41.84 -15.08
C GLY A 182 -23.97 -43.09 -15.58
N HIS A 183 -24.27 -44.20 -14.88
CA HIS A 183 -24.05 -45.64 -15.11
C HIS A 183 -22.65 -46.26 -14.98
N GLY A 184 -22.41 -46.82 -13.78
CA GLY A 184 -22.01 -48.22 -13.65
C GLY A 184 -20.54 -48.52 -13.31
N ARG A 185 -20.25 -48.50 -12.00
CA ARG A 185 -19.02 -48.94 -11.27
C ARG A 185 -18.00 -47.84 -10.95
N ASP A 186 -18.47 -46.70 -10.44
CA ASP A 186 -17.61 -45.55 -10.12
C ASP A 186 -16.96 -45.67 -8.73
N ARG A 187 -15.63 -45.86 -8.71
CA ARG A 187 -14.77 -45.68 -7.53
C ARG A 187 -13.62 -44.74 -7.89
N SER A 188 -13.85 -43.44 -7.92
CA SER A 188 -12.80 -42.44 -8.15
C SER A 188 -12.02 -42.16 -6.86
N TYR A 189 -10.69 -42.32 -6.91
CA TYR A 189 -9.73 -41.99 -5.85
C TYR A 189 -8.70 -41.01 -6.40
N GLU A 190 -8.63 -39.81 -5.79
CA GLU A 190 -7.54 -38.81 -5.80
C GLU A 190 -6.84 -38.47 -7.13
N PHE A 191 -6.70 -37.16 -7.43
CA PHE A 191 -5.89 -36.68 -8.56
C PHE A 191 -4.44 -36.40 -8.17
N GLY A 192 -3.52 -36.72 -9.08
CA GLY A 192 -2.07 -36.64 -8.89
C GLY A 192 -1.37 -35.42 -9.46
N PHE A 193 -2.05 -34.31 -9.80
CA PHE A 193 -1.44 -33.08 -10.35
C PHE A 193 -0.59 -32.30 -9.34
N LEU A 194 0.22 -33.00 -8.55
CA LEU A 194 0.98 -32.49 -7.41
C LEU A 194 2.08 -31.51 -7.81
N ASN A 195 2.45 -31.45 -9.09
CA ASN A 195 3.50 -30.56 -9.60
C ASN A 195 2.96 -29.36 -10.39
N LEU A 196 1.64 -29.18 -10.48
CA LEU A 196 1.05 -28.08 -11.25
C LEU A 196 1.33 -26.75 -10.55
N LYS A 197 2.14 -25.89 -11.18
CA LYS A 197 2.57 -24.60 -10.63
C LYS A 197 1.83 -23.42 -11.21
N GLU A 198 1.53 -23.44 -12.50
CA GLU A 198 0.94 -22.29 -13.19
C GLU A 198 -0.26 -22.70 -14.05
N VAL A 199 -1.35 -21.95 -13.89
CA VAL A 199 -2.51 -21.97 -14.77
C VAL A 199 -2.75 -20.54 -15.26
N GLY A 200 -2.61 -20.30 -16.57
CA GLY A 200 -2.78 -18.98 -17.15
C GLY A 200 -4.25 -18.51 -17.24
N GLY A 201 -5.20 -19.45 -17.25
CA GLY A 201 -6.64 -19.20 -17.27
C GLY A 201 -7.34 -19.60 -15.97
N ASN A 202 -8.58 -20.09 -16.10
CA ASN A 202 -9.41 -20.49 -14.97
C ASN A 202 -9.04 -21.90 -14.48
N ILE A 203 -9.25 -22.15 -13.18
CA ILE A 203 -9.31 -23.50 -12.62
C ILE A 203 -10.79 -23.87 -12.43
N TYR A 204 -11.26 -24.86 -13.18
CA TYR A 204 -12.61 -25.41 -13.04
C TYR A 204 -12.58 -26.90 -12.67
N VAL A 205 -13.23 -27.22 -11.57
CA VAL A 205 -13.33 -28.59 -11.05
C VAL A 205 -14.77 -28.84 -10.63
N ASP A 206 -15.38 -29.87 -11.20
CA ASP A 206 -16.73 -30.30 -10.86
C ASP A 206 -16.79 -31.80 -10.53
N GLY A 207 -17.06 -32.10 -9.26
CA GLY A 207 -17.18 -33.47 -8.73
C GLY A 207 -18.56 -34.11 -8.83
N PHE A 208 -19.54 -33.48 -9.48
CA PHE A 208 -20.93 -33.97 -9.51
C PHE A 208 -21.05 -35.41 -9.99
N SER A 209 -21.87 -36.22 -9.30
CA SER A 209 -22.21 -37.58 -9.71
C SER A 209 -23.60 -37.98 -9.23
N THR A 210 -24.34 -38.68 -10.09
CA THR A 210 -25.70 -39.18 -9.81
C THR A 210 -25.74 -40.44 -8.95
N GLU A 211 -24.62 -41.16 -8.85
CA GLU A 211 -24.47 -42.30 -7.95
C GLU A 211 -23.60 -41.83 -6.79
N ASN A 212 -24.11 -41.91 -5.56
CA ASN A 212 -23.53 -41.38 -4.30
C ASN A 212 -22.19 -42.08 -3.89
N LYS A 213 -21.26 -42.24 -4.83
CA LYS A 213 -20.09 -43.13 -4.82
C LYS A 213 -18.77 -42.42 -5.19
N THR A 214 -18.82 -41.16 -5.65
CA THR A 214 -17.61 -40.36 -5.89
C THR A 214 -16.89 -40.09 -4.57
N LYS A 215 -15.61 -40.45 -4.44
CA LYS A 215 -14.82 -40.25 -3.21
C LYS A 215 -13.64 -39.30 -3.45
N TRP A 216 -13.88 -38.09 -3.95
CA TRP A 216 -12.84 -37.07 -4.00
C TRP A 216 -12.59 -36.52 -2.58
N GLN A 217 -11.43 -36.85 -2.00
CA GLN A 217 -11.12 -36.61 -0.58
C GLN A 217 -10.10 -35.48 -0.32
N SER A 218 -9.43 -34.96 -1.36
CA SER A 218 -8.30 -34.03 -1.19
C SER A 218 -8.19 -32.98 -2.31
N LEU A 219 -7.78 -31.76 -1.96
CA LEU A 219 -7.39 -30.70 -2.91
C LEU A 219 -5.87 -30.48 -2.97
N THR A 220 -5.08 -31.52 -2.66
CA THR A 220 -3.61 -31.46 -2.58
C THR A 220 -2.91 -30.97 -3.86
N PHE A 221 -3.54 -31.05 -5.03
CA PHE A 221 -2.95 -30.49 -6.26
C PHE A 221 -2.83 -28.97 -6.22
N LEU A 222 -3.63 -28.28 -5.39
CA LEU A 222 -3.51 -26.84 -5.18
C LEU A 222 -2.26 -26.45 -4.38
N ALA A 223 -1.58 -27.42 -3.74
CA ALA A 223 -0.48 -27.15 -2.83
C ALA A 223 0.77 -26.58 -3.52
N SER A 224 0.98 -26.90 -4.80
CA SER A 224 2.13 -26.47 -5.60
C SER A 224 1.83 -25.30 -6.53
N ILE A 225 0.59 -24.82 -6.57
CA ILE A 225 0.19 -23.70 -7.41
C ILE A 225 0.88 -22.42 -6.90
N GLU A 226 1.56 -21.75 -7.80
CA GLU A 226 2.28 -20.49 -7.59
C GLU A 226 1.60 -19.32 -8.34
N LYS A 227 0.80 -19.60 -9.38
CA LYS A 227 0.12 -18.58 -10.19
C LYS A 227 -1.19 -19.08 -10.80
N ILE A 228 -2.24 -18.25 -10.72
CA ILE A 228 -3.53 -18.43 -11.40
C ILE A 228 -3.90 -17.13 -12.10
N GLY A 229 -4.08 -17.16 -13.42
CA GLY A 229 -4.47 -15.98 -14.19
C GLY A 229 -5.99 -15.67 -14.14
N GLY A 230 -6.83 -16.69 -13.97
CA GLY A 230 -8.29 -16.57 -14.02
C GLY A 230 -9.03 -16.85 -12.71
N SER A 231 -10.33 -17.12 -12.81
CA SER A 231 -11.22 -17.45 -11.70
C SER A 231 -11.05 -18.90 -11.24
N VAL A 232 -11.48 -19.18 -10.01
CA VAL A 232 -11.41 -20.51 -9.40
C VAL A 232 -12.81 -21.00 -9.07
N LYS A 233 -13.22 -22.12 -9.66
CA LYS A 233 -14.50 -22.78 -9.37
C LYS A 233 -14.29 -24.27 -9.08
N ILE A 234 -14.50 -24.68 -7.84
CA ILE A 234 -14.28 -26.05 -7.34
C ILE A 234 -15.53 -26.52 -6.58
N ILE A 235 -16.38 -27.30 -7.24
CA ILE A 235 -17.73 -27.60 -6.75
C ILE A 235 -18.05 -29.10 -6.72
N ASN A 236 -19.08 -29.46 -5.97
CA ASN A 236 -19.65 -30.81 -5.89
C ASN A 236 -18.67 -31.87 -5.35
N LEU A 237 -17.88 -31.53 -4.33
CA LEU A 237 -16.91 -32.44 -3.68
C LEU A 237 -17.30 -32.79 -2.23
N PRO A 238 -18.25 -33.71 -1.99
CA PRO A 238 -18.83 -33.97 -0.67
C PRO A 238 -17.90 -34.64 0.35
N HIS A 239 -16.75 -35.19 -0.09
CA HIS A 239 -15.82 -35.89 0.78
C HIS A 239 -14.52 -35.12 1.07
N VAL A 240 -14.37 -33.90 0.54
CA VAL A 240 -13.29 -32.99 0.92
C VAL A 240 -13.63 -32.37 2.28
N ASN A 241 -12.76 -32.56 3.26
CA ASN A 241 -12.93 -32.04 4.61
C ASN A 241 -12.65 -30.52 4.68
N ILE A 242 -13.24 -29.88 5.69
CA ILE A 242 -12.74 -28.60 6.23
C ILE A 242 -11.61 -29.01 7.20
N SER A 243 -10.45 -28.34 7.17
CA SER A 243 -9.18 -28.80 7.76
C SER A 243 -9.25 -29.58 9.09
N GLY A 244 -8.45 -30.65 9.27
CA GLY A 244 -8.43 -31.46 10.50
C GLY A 244 -7.66 -32.80 10.41
N LYS A 245 -7.75 -33.66 11.46
CA LYS A 245 -7.05 -34.97 11.54
C LYS A 245 -7.49 -35.94 10.41
N GLY A 246 -6.53 -36.50 9.68
CA GLY A 246 -6.74 -37.47 8.59
C GLY A 246 -5.55 -37.53 7.63
N LYS A 247 -5.61 -38.34 6.55
CA LYS A 247 -4.56 -38.41 5.52
C LYS A 247 -4.40 -37.12 4.70
N HIS A 248 -5.44 -36.27 4.64
CA HIS A 248 -5.45 -35.01 3.89
C HIS A 248 -5.94 -33.87 4.81
N PRO A 249 -5.05 -33.24 5.59
CA PRO A 249 -5.47 -32.39 6.69
C PRO A 249 -5.92 -30.98 6.28
N TYR A 250 -5.68 -30.54 5.04
CA TYR A 250 -5.94 -29.16 4.61
C TYR A 250 -7.20 -28.97 3.77
N GLY A 251 -7.67 -29.98 3.02
CA GLY A 251 -8.95 -29.96 2.32
C GLY A 251 -9.30 -28.63 1.62
N TRP A 252 -10.43 -28.02 1.97
CA TRP A 252 -10.87 -26.72 1.44
C TRP A 252 -9.95 -25.53 1.79
N CYS A 253 -9.10 -25.65 2.81
CA CYS A 253 -8.18 -24.58 3.21
C CYS A 253 -7.08 -24.29 2.20
N TYR A 254 -6.82 -25.17 1.22
CA TYR A 254 -5.93 -24.84 0.12
C TYR A 254 -6.40 -23.61 -0.66
N VAL A 255 -7.71 -23.42 -0.85
CA VAL A 255 -8.23 -22.23 -1.53
C VAL A 255 -7.98 -20.97 -0.70
N ARG A 256 -8.14 -21.05 0.63
CA ARG A 256 -7.83 -19.94 1.54
C ARG A 256 -6.33 -19.62 1.53
N TYR A 257 -5.47 -20.63 1.56
CA TYR A 257 -4.02 -20.48 1.49
C TYR A 257 -3.58 -19.74 0.23
N LEU A 258 -4.15 -20.06 -0.93
CA LEU A 258 -3.85 -19.36 -2.18
C LEU A 258 -4.29 -17.89 -2.16
N ILE A 259 -5.42 -17.56 -1.52
CA ILE A 259 -5.87 -16.18 -1.30
C ILE A 259 -4.91 -15.43 -0.36
N ASP A 260 -4.52 -16.04 0.76
CA ASP A 260 -3.61 -15.42 1.74
C ASP A 260 -2.20 -15.19 1.20
N LYS A 261 -1.79 -15.97 0.18
CA LYS A 261 -0.54 -15.78 -0.56
C LYS A 261 -0.66 -14.77 -1.71
N GLY A 262 -1.85 -14.25 -1.99
CA GLY A 262 -2.10 -13.36 -3.14
C GLY A 262 -2.01 -14.06 -4.49
N ILE A 263 -2.04 -15.40 -4.51
CA ILE A 263 -2.04 -16.20 -5.75
C ILE A 263 -3.43 -16.15 -6.39
N ILE A 264 -4.48 -16.11 -5.55
CA ILE A 264 -5.83 -15.74 -5.95
C ILE A 264 -6.04 -14.27 -5.54
N ASP A 265 -6.20 -13.39 -6.53
CA ASP A 265 -6.59 -11.99 -6.33
C ASP A 265 -8.10 -11.93 -6.05
N TYR A 266 -8.47 -12.30 -4.82
CA TYR A 266 -9.86 -12.46 -4.39
C TYR A 266 -10.78 -11.24 -4.69
N PRO A 267 -10.29 -9.97 -4.60
CA PRO A 267 -11.05 -8.81 -5.05
C PRO A 267 -11.34 -8.73 -6.55
N LYS A 268 -10.51 -9.32 -7.42
CA LYS A 268 -10.63 -9.25 -8.89
C LYS A 268 -11.11 -10.56 -9.53
N GLN A 269 -10.94 -11.69 -8.87
CA GLN A 269 -11.26 -13.02 -9.37
C GLN A 269 -12.51 -13.59 -8.70
N THR A 270 -13.33 -14.32 -9.45
CA THR A 270 -14.46 -15.04 -8.87
C THR A 270 -13.96 -16.33 -8.22
N VAL A 271 -14.36 -16.57 -6.96
CA VAL A 271 -14.07 -17.82 -6.25
C VAL A 271 -15.38 -18.48 -5.84
N GLU A 272 -15.67 -19.64 -6.45
CA GLU A 272 -16.82 -20.48 -6.12
C GLU A 272 -16.34 -21.83 -5.61
N ILE A 273 -16.72 -22.20 -4.39
CA ILE A 273 -16.33 -23.48 -3.78
C ILE A 273 -17.54 -24.17 -3.15
N GLY A 274 -17.49 -25.50 -3.01
CA GLY A 274 -18.44 -26.19 -2.12
C GLY A 274 -18.60 -27.69 -2.32
N ASN A 275 -19.04 -28.34 -1.24
CA ASN A 275 -19.53 -29.72 -1.26
C ASN A 275 -20.94 -29.86 -1.89
N GLN A 276 -21.67 -28.74 -1.93
CA GLN A 276 -22.94 -28.49 -2.63
C GLN A 276 -22.86 -27.06 -3.23
N PRO A 277 -23.70 -26.69 -4.20
CA PRO A 277 -23.77 -25.32 -4.71
C PRO A 277 -23.94 -24.29 -3.56
N GLY A 278 -23.06 -23.28 -3.50
CA GLY A 278 -23.21 -22.14 -2.58
C GLY A 278 -22.51 -22.21 -1.22
N MET A 279 -21.50 -23.06 -1.00
CA MET A 279 -20.67 -22.96 0.20
C MET A 279 -19.97 -21.59 0.24
N LYS A 280 -20.21 -20.80 1.28
CA LYS A 280 -19.59 -19.48 1.42
C LYS A 280 -18.15 -19.62 1.88
N LEU A 281 -17.25 -18.88 1.24
CA LEU A 281 -15.84 -18.82 1.63
C LEU A 281 -15.65 -18.34 3.09
N SER A 282 -16.58 -17.53 3.61
CA SER A 282 -16.63 -17.13 5.02
C SER A 282 -16.70 -18.33 5.99
N ASN A 283 -17.22 -19.48 5.54
CA ASN A 283 -17.31 -20.68 6.35
C ASN A 283 -15.96 -21.41 6.48
N LEU A 284 -14.93 -20.98 5.73
CA LEU A 284 -13.53 -21.40 5.92
C LEU A 284 -12.78 -20.51 6.93
N GLY A 285 -13.48 -19.61 7.64
CA GLY A 285 -12.92 -18.87 8.77
C GLY A 285 -12.53 -19.86 9.88
N GLY A 286 -11.23 -20.12 10.02
CA GLY A 286 -10.70 -21.12 10.96
C GLY A 286 -9.53 -21.92 10.39
N CYS A 287 -9.27 -21.82 9.08
CA CYS A 287 -8.09 -22.43 8.48
C CYS A 287 -6.82 -21.85 9.09
N SER A 288 -5.95 -22.73 9.62
CA SER A 288 -4.56 -22.39 9.82
C SER A 288 -3.98 -21.89 8.50
N ASP A 289 -3.04 -20.94 8.52
CA ASP A 289 -2.38 -20.38 7.32
C ASP A 289 -1.52 -21.40 6.54
N GLY A 290 -1.79 -22.70 6.72
CA GLY A 290 -1.06 -23.84 6.18
C GLY A 290 0.26 -24.11 6.92
N VAL A 291 0.76 -23.15 7.70
CA VAL A 291 2.12 -23.16 8.26
C VAL A 291 2.11 -23.03 9.80
N HIS A 292 1.13 -22.33 10.37
CA HIS A 292 0.99 -21.96 11.77
C HIS A 292 -0.47 -22.14 12.24
N PRO A 293 -0.80 -23.29 12.85
CA PRO A 293 -2.15 -23.60 13.30
C PRO A 293 -2.69 -22.76 14.47
N ASP A 294 -1.87 -21.91 15.07
CA ASP A 294 -2.23 -21.09 16.23
C ASP A 294 -2.59 -19.64 15.86
N ASN A 295 -2.45 -19.24 14.59
CA ASN A 295 -2.78 -17.87 14.16
C ASN A 295 -4.28 -17.72 13.86
N PRO A 296 -4.95 -16.65 14.34
CA PRO A 296 -6.33 -16.40 13.98
C PRO A 296 -6.46 -16.18 12.46
N PRO A 297 -7.55 -16.65 11.82
CA PRO A 297 -7.75 -16.50 10.38
C PRO A 297 -7.75 -15.03 9.98
N LYS A 298 -7.03 -14.67 8.94
CA LYS A 298 -7.13 -13.33 8.35
C LYS A 298 -8.57 -13.11 7.83
N PRO A 299 -9.14 -11.90 7.96
CA PRO A 299 -10.38 -11.55 7.27
C PRO A 299 -10.26 -11.83 5.76
N LEU A 300 -11.37 -12.11 5.09
CA LEU A 300 -11.36 -12.13 3.62
C LEU A 300 -11.09 -10.72 3.10
N PRO A 301 -10.23 -10.54 2.07
CA PRO A 301 -10.10 -9.25 1.41
C PRO A 301 -11.48 -8.80 0.89
N GLY A 302 -11.96 -7.63 1.31
CA GLY A 302 -13.17 -7.02 0.73
C GLY A 302 -12.89 -6.36 -0.62
N PRO A 303 -13.92 -5.87 -1.34
CA PRO A 303 -13.70 -4.89 -2.40
C PRO A 303 -12.91 -3.70 -1.85
N ILE A 304 -11.93 -3.20 -2.62
CA ILE A 304 -11.10 -2.07 -2.21
C ILE A 304 -11.99 -0.83 -2.13
N ASP A 305 -12.09 -0.25 -0.94
CA ASP A 305 -12.78 1.02 -0.74
C ASP A 305 -11.82 2.17 -1.08
N PHE A 306 -12.06 2.83 -2.20
CA PHE A 306 -11.24 3.96 -2.63
C PHE A 306 -11.72 5.24 -1.93
N THR A 307 -10.84 5.83 -1.15
CA THR A 307 -11.12 7.14 -0.53
C THR A 307 -10.87 8.24 -1.54
N LYS A 308 -11.86 9.10 -1.76
CA LYS A 308 -11.72 10.31 -2.55
C LYS A 308 -11.09 11.41 -1.69
N THR A 309 -9.81 11.68 -1.92
CA THR A 309 -9.03 12.64 -1.14
C THR A 309 -8.77 13.90 -1.95
N ARG A 310 -9.15 15.07 -1.42
CA ARG A 310 -8.77 16.37 -2.00
C ARG A 310 -7.30 16.65 -1.69
N ALA A 311 -6.52 16.99 -2.71
CA ALA A 311 -5.13 17.39 -2.52
C ALA A 311 -5.03 18.74 -1.80
N LEU A 312 -4.01 18.93 -0.97
CA LEU A 312 -3.66 20.24 -0.41
C LEU A 312 -2.55 20.89 -1.27
N SER A 313 -2.43 22.22 -1.24
CA SER A 313 -1.36 22.89 -1.99
C SER A 313 0.03 22.54 -1.43
N ALA A 314 0.94 22.07 -2.30
CA ALA A 314 2.34 21.84 -1.95
C ALA A 314 3.02 23.16 -1.53
N ASN A 315 2.78 24.26 -2.26
CA ASN A 315 3.23 25.59 -1.89
C ASN A 315 2.76 26.00 -0.47
N LYS A 316 1.50 25.69 -0.10
CA LYS A 316 0.98 25.96 1.26
C LYS A 316 1.65 25.11 2.33
N PHE A 317 1.92 23.83 2.05
CA PHE A 317 2.71 22.98 2.95
C PHE A 317 4.11 23.57 3.16
N LEU A 318 4.82 23.90 2.09
CA LEU A 318 6.16 24.49 2.17
C LEU A 318 6.15 25.87 2.87
N ALA A 319 5.10 26.68 2.69
CA ALA A 319 4.91 27.96 3.40
C ALA A 319 4.74 27.79 4.91
N SER A 320 4.22 26.64 5.38
CA SER A 320 4.06 26.36 6.81
C SER A 320 5.39 26.05 7.52
N ILE A 321 6.45 25.67 6.79
CA ILE A 321 7.74 25.24 7.33
C ILE A 321 8.58 26.44 7.74
N GLY A 322 8.83 26.57 9.04
CA GLY A 322 9.72 27.56 9.61
C GLY A 322 10.59 27.02 10.73
N VAL A 323 11.47 27.87 11.24
CA VAL A 323 12.44 27.50 12.30
C VAL A 323 12.66 28.66 13.26
N ASN A 324 12.93 28.36 14.52
CA ASN A 324 13.33 29.38 15.49
C ASN A 324 14.76 29.83 15.18
N SER A 325 15.01 31.13 15.17
CA SER A 325 16.33 31.69 14.90
C SER A 325 16.66 32.79 15.90
N ALA A 326 17.94 32.83 16.29
CA ALA A 326 18.52 33.88 17.09
C ALA A 326 19.21 34.94 16.21
N ILE A 327 18.79 35.15 14.95
CA ILE A 327 19.43 35.95 13.89
C ILE A 327 20.17 37.25 14.31
N TYR A 328 19.71 37.94 15.34
CA TYR A 328 20.28 39.20 15.81
C TYR A 328 21.07 39.08 17.14
N ARG A 329 21.21 37.89 17.71
CA ARG A 329 21.86 37.59 19.00
C ARG A 329 22.55 36.21 18.97
N ARG A 330 23.17 35.80 20.09
CA ARG A 330 23.69 34.44 20.31
C ARG A 330 24.67 33.91 19.23
N GLY A 331 25.45 34.82 18.65
CA GLY A 331 26.49 34.48 17.67
C GLY A 331 25.97 34.06 16.29
N GLU A 332 24.69 34.29 15.97
CA GLU A 332 24.20 34.07 14.61
C GLU A 332 24.75 35.13 13.63
N ASP A 333 25.24 34.64 12.50
CA ASP A 333 25.79 35.38 11.38
C ASP A 333 24.77 35.37 10.24
N ILE A 334 24.50 36.54 9.68
CA ILE A 334 23.38 36.71 8.75
C ILE A 334 23.60 35.96 7.43
N ASP A 335 24.84 35.88 6.94
CA ASP A 335 25.11 35.22 5.66
C ASP A 335 25.00 33.71 5.77
N ASN A 336 25.48 33.16 6.88
CA ASN A 336 25.25 31.75 7.20
C ASN A 336 23.76 31.45 7.45
N THR A 337 23.02 32.30 8.17
CA THR A 337 21.57 32.13 8.36
C THR A 337 20.83 32.11 7.02
N ILE A 338 21.18 32.98 6.07
CA ILE A 338 20.63 32.98 4.70
C ILE A 338 20.91 31.65 3.99
N ALA A 339 22.17 31.19 4.03
CA ALA A 339 22.57 29.93 3.40
C ALA A 339 21.82 28.74 4.01
N CYS A 340 21.72 28.69 5.34
CA CYS A 340 21.03 27.64 6.07
C CYS A 340 19.53 27.61 5.74
N CYS A 341 18.83 28.75 5.73
CA CYS A 341 17.41 28.79 5.39
C CYS A 341 17.15 28.35 3.94
N LYS A 342 17.99 28.79 2.99
CA LYS A 342 17.90 28.36 1.59
C LYS A 342 18.08 26.86 1.45
N TYR A 343 19.08 26.30 2.13
CA TYR A 343 19.36 24.88 2.07
C TYR A 343 18.20 24.07 2.66
N LEU A 344 17.66 24.46 3.82
CA LEU A 344 16.49 23.78 4.39
C LEU A 344 15.23 23.91 3.52
N GLY A 345 15.10 24.99 2.75
CA GLY A 345 13.83 25.38 2.13
C GLY A 345 12.84 25.98 3.14
N ALA A 346 13.31 26.43 4.30
CA ALA A 346 12.48 27.11 5.30
C ALA A 346 12.00 28.46 4.77
N ARG A 347 10.72 28.78 4.95
CA ARG A 347 10.10 30.00 4.38
C ARG A 347 9.80 31.08 5.38
N TRP A 348 9.94 30.77 6.66
CA TRP A 348 9.85 31.77 7.71
C TRP A 348 10.72 31.39 8.91
N ILE A 349 11.07 32.39 9.70
CA ILE A 349 11.71 32.19 11.00
C ILE A 349 10.91 32.84 12.11
N ARG A 350 10.92 32.21 13.28
CA ARG A 350 10.48 32.87 14.52
C ARG A 350 11.65 33.59 15.15
N VAL A 351 11.42 34.86 15.46
CA VAL A 351 12.37 35.77 16.07
C VAL A 351 11.80 36.25 17.40
N ALA A 352 12.47 35.97 18.52
CA ALA A 352 11.96 36.35 19.83
C ALA A 352 12.07 37.88 20.07
N GLY A 353 11.13 38.50 20.78
CA GLY A 353 11.22 39.89 21.25
C GLY A 353 10.92 40.97 20.19
N ALA A 354 10.80 42.23 20.65
CA ALA A 354 10.26 43.35 19.85
C ALA A 354 11.08 43.73 18.60
N ALA A 355 12.32 43.23 18.47
CA ALA A 355 13.15 43.24 17.26
C ALA A 355 13.23 44.61 16.51
N ASN A 356 13.06 45.73 17.21
CA ASN A 356 12.90 47.07 16.66
C ASN A 356 14.21 47.87 16.53
N SER A 357 15.36 47.25 16.82
CA SER A 357 16.66 47.90 16.61
C SER A 357 16.99 47.97 15.12
N ALA A 358 17.64 49.06 14.67
CA ALA A 358 18.04 49.22 13.27
C ALA A 358 18.87 48.03 12.76
N SER A 359 19.81 47.54 13.58
CA SER A 359 20.64 46.37 13.23
C SER A 359 19.82 45.09 13.04
N THR A 360 18.80 44.88 13.88
CA THR A 360 17.90 43.72 13.74
C THR A 360 17.08 43.81 12.45
N ILE A 361 16.52 44.99 12.17
CA ILE A 361 15.73 45.25 10.96
C ILE A 361 16.59 45.04 9.70
N ASP A 362 17.82 45.55 9.67
CA ASP A 362 18.74 45.36 8.54
C ASP A 362 19.03 43.87 8.27
N LYS A 363 19.23 43.08 9.33
CA LYS A 363 19.41 41.63 9.20
C LYS A 363 18.15 40.94 8.65
N ILE A 364 16.96 41.29 9.14
CA ILE A 364 15.69 40.75 8.62
C ILE A 364 15.51 41.12 7.14
N LYS A 365 15.83 42.37 6.78
CA LYS A 365 15.78 42.82 5.39
C LYS A 365 16.75 42.04 4.51
N LYS A 366 18.00 41.85 4.94
CA LYS A 366 19.00 41.04 4.20
C LYS A 366 18.52 39.59 4.02
N LEU A 367 17.95 39.00 5.07
CA LEU A 367 17.35 37.66 4.99
C LEU A 367 16.24 37.60 3.93
N TYR A 368 15.32 38.54 3.95
CA TYR A 368 14.20 38.57 3.01
C TYR A 368 14.65 38.85 1.57
N ASP A 369 15.55 39.80 1.36
CA ASP A 369 16.04 40.15 0.03
C ASP A 369 16.73 38.97 -0.64
N HIS A 370 17.53 38.21 0.12
CA HIS A 370 18.35 37.14 -0.42
C HIS A 370 17.69 35.75 -0.40
N ALA A 371 16.78 35.47 0.54
CA ALA A 371 16.16 34.14 0.72
C ALA A 371 14.63 34.14 0.69
N LYS A 372 13.97 35.30 0.65
CA LYS A 372 12.49 35.45 0.71
C LYS A 372 11.85 34.79 1.93
N VAL A 373 12.63 34.68 3.01
CA VAL A 373 12.17 34.14 4.29
C VAL A 373 11.46 35.25 5.06
N LYS A 374 10.23 34.97 5.50
CA LYS A 374 9.43 35.87 6.33
C LYS A 374 9.76 35.71 7.82
N VAL A 375 9.25 36.60 8.66
CA VAL A 375 9.47 36.55 10.10
C VAL A 375 8.18 36.68 10.89
N SER A 376 8.05 35.89 11.96
CA SER A 376 7.18 36.23 13.07
C SER A 376 8.03 36.78 14.22
N PHE A 377 7.55 37.85 14.86
CA PHE A 377 8.15 38.36 16.08
C PHE A 377 7.12 39.06 16.95
N GLY A 378 7.49 39.31 18.20
CA GLY A 378 6.51 39.57 19.23
C GLY A 378 7.10 40.05 20.55
N LEU A 379 6.36 39.89 21.63
CA LEU A 379 6.79 40.34 22.96
C LEU A 379 7.96 39.51 23.50
N GLY A 380 8.04 38.23 23.15
CA GLY A 380 9.12 37.34 23.61
C GLY A 380 9.02 37.03 25.12
N SER A 381 10.13 36.54 25.70
CA SER A 381 10.19 36.12 27.10
C SER A 381 10.28 37.33 28.03
N GLY A 382 9.26 37.54 28.87
CA GLY A 382 9.18 38.64 29.84
C GLY A 382 9.01 40.04 29.24
N GLY A 383 8.86 40.17 27.92
CA GLY A 383 8.74 41.47 27.25
C GLY A 383 7.33 42.04 27.27
N THR A 384 7.23 43.38 27.34
CA THR A 384 5.95 44.11 27.41
C THR A 384 5.89 45.36 26.51
N ASP A 385 6.90 45.57 25.65
CA ASP A 385 7.02 46.74 24.78
C ASP A 385 6.14 46.62 23.52
N ILE A 386 4.85 46.94 23.66
CA ILE A 386 3.90 46.98 22.54
C ILE A 386 4.36 47.98 21.47
N ASN A 387 4.86 49.17 21.85
CA ASN A 387 5.24 50.19 20.88
C ASN A 387 6.43 49.76 20.03
N GLY A 388 7.41 49.09 20.64
CA GLY A 388 8.50 48.45 19.93
C GLY A 388 8.02 47.39 18.95
N VAL A 389 7.11 46.50 19.37
CA VAL A 389 6.53 45.47 18.48
C VAL A 389 5.80 46.10 17.30
N ILE A 390 4.97 47.12 17.52
CA ILE A 390 4.21 47.80 16.45
C ILE A 390 5.16 48.50 15.46
N SER A 391 6.11 49.28 15.96
CA SER A 391 7.06 50.01 15.09
C SER A 391 7.97 49.08 14.29
N GLY A 392 8.51 48.04 14.94
CA GLY A 392 9.28 47.01 14.26
C GLY A 392 8.44 46.30 13.20
N SER A 393 7.23 45.86 13.55
CA SER A 393 6.34 45.11 12.65
C SER A 393 5.94 45.93 11.44
N ALA A 394 5.63 47.22 11.61
CA ALA A 394 5.32 48.11 10.51
C ALA A 394 6.50 48.22 9.54
N THR A 395 7.71 48.43 10.07
CA THR A 395 8.94 48.50 9.26
C THR A 395 9.18 47.21 8.48
N VAL A 396 8.99 46.05 9.11
CA VAL A 396 9.16 44.74 8.45
C VAL A 396 8.06 44.45 7.43
N ALA A 397 6.84 44.92 7.67
CA ALA A 397 5.74 44.85 6.72
C ALA A 397 5.99 45.69 5.46
N ASP A 398 6.59 46.88 5.61
CA ASP A 398 6.86 47.80 4.50
C ASP A 398 7.77 47.21 3.41
N PHE A 399 8.68 46.29 3.77
CA PHE A 399 9.48 45.53 2.81
C PHE A 399 8.99 44.09 2.58
N GLY A 400 7.80 43.73 3.05
CA GLY A 400 7.10 42.49 2.70
C GLY A 400 7.52 41.23 3.46
N ALA A 401 8.33 41.36 4.50
CA ALA A 401 8.87 40.20 5.24
C ALA A 401 8.05 39.79 6.46
N LEU A 402 7.05 40.57 6.89
CA LEU A 402 6.25 40.24 8.07
C LEU A 402 5.35 39.03 7.75
N LEU A 403 5.35 38.03 8.62
CA LEU A 403 4.42 36.90 8.59
C LEU A 403 3.27 37.12 9.56
N ALA A 404 3.62 37.37 10.82
CA ALA A 404 2.67 37.44 11.94
C ALA A 404 3.28 38.21 13.11
N ILE A 405 2.42 38.68 14.01
CA ILE A 405 2.81 39.27 15.29
C ILE A 405 2.46 38.28 16.39
N GLU A 406 3.43 37.98 17.24
CA GLU A 406 3.27 37.03 18.34
C GLU A 406 3.18 37.77 19.68
N GLY A 407 2.49 37.22 20.67
CA GLY A 407 2.58 37.78 22.02
C GLY A 407 3.65 37.15 22.89
N CYS A 408 3.38 37.00 24.18
CA CYS A 408 4.38 36.59 25.16
C CYS A 408 4.81 35.13 24.97
N ASN A 409 6.10 34.89 25.18
CA ASN A 409 6.69 33.55 25.16
C ASN A 409 6.65 32.96 26.57
N GLU A 410 5.86 31.90 26.75
CA GLU A 410 5.83 31.07 27.94
C GLU A 410 5.76 31.87 29.25
N PRO A 411 4.66 32.62 29.51
CA PRO A 411 4.51 33.38 30.75
C PRO A 411 4.55 32.51 32.01
N ASN A 412 4.32 31.20 31.88
CA ASN A 412 4.54 30.21 32.93
C ASN A 412 6.01 30.12 33.38
N ASN A 413 6.96 30.37 32.48
CA ASN A 413 8.40 30.39 32.74
C ASN A 413 8.96 31.80 32.92
N TRP A 414 8.36 32.80 32.26
CA TRP A 414 8.86 34.18 32.21
C TRP A 414 7.76 35.17 32.60
N ASP A 415 7.81 35.68 33.83
CA ASP A 415 6.88 36.69 34.31
C ASP A 415 7.00 38.00 33.51
N VAL A 416 5.88 38.72 33.44
CA VAL A 416 5.78 40.05 32.82
C VAL A 416 5.41 41.07 33.87
N THR A 417 5.83 42.32 33.67
CA THR A 417 5.32 43.47 34.42
C THR A 417 4.57 44.38 33.46
N TYR A 418 3.25 44.48 33.61
CA TYR A 418 2.39 45.28 32.75
C TYR A 418 1.50 46.20 33.55
N ASN A 419 1.49 47.49 33.22
CA ASN A 419 0.80 48.56 33.96
C ASN A 419 1.10 48.54 35.47
N GLY A 420 2.35 48.24 35.84
CA GLY A 420 2.83 48.20 37.23
C GLY A 420 2.46 46.91 37.99
N GLU A 421 1.78 45.97 37.37
CA GLU A 421 1.38 44.68 37.97
C GLU A 421 2.24 43.54 37.42
N GLN A 422 2.72 42.65 38.30
CA GLN A 422 3.40 41.41 37.91
C GLN A 422 2.38 40.34 37.54
N GLY A 423 2.62 39.63 36.44
CA GLY A 423 1.80 38.50 36.01
C GLY A 423 2.58 37.38 35.33
N GLY A 424 1.96 36.21 35.19
CA GLY A 424 2.62 34.98 34.76
C GLY A 424 3.22 34.20 35.95
N LYS A 425 3.87 33.07 35.67
CA LYS A 425 4.33 32.10 36.67
C LYS A 425 3.20 31.77 37.67
N SER A 426 3.49 31.88 38.96
CA SER A 426 2.56 31.70 40.07
C SER A 426 1.76 32.96 40.43
N HIS A 427 2.01 34.09 39.78
CA HIS A 427 1.22 35.32 39.97
C HIS A 427 -0.12 35.21 39.22
N SER A 428 -0.98 36.23 39.37
CA SER A 428 -2.17 36.40 38.54
C SER A 428 -1.78 36.45 37.05
N TRP A 429 -2.61 35.89 36.17
CA TRP A 429 -2.42 36.00 34.72
C TRP A 429 -3.18 37.18 34.11
N LEU A 430 -3.84 37.99 34.94
CA LEU A 430 -4.58 39.17 34.49
C LEU A 430 -3.67 40.21 33.80
N PRO A 431 -2.43 40.50 34.25
CA PRO A 431 -1.52 41.37 33.52
C PRO A 431 -1.12 40.82 32.15
N VAL A 432 -0.94 39.50 32.01
CA VAL A 432 -0.69 38.83 30.72
C VAL A 432 -1.87 39.03 29.78
N ALA A 433 -3.09 38.84 30.29
CA ALA A 433 -4.31 39.03 29.50
C ALA A 433 -4.53 40.50 29.09
N LYS A 434 -4.30 41.46 29.99
CA LYS A 434 -4.36 42.90 29.67
C LYS A 434 -3.35 43.25 28.56
N LEU A 435 -2.11 42.81 28.71
CA LEU A 435 -1.04 43.01 27.72
C LEU A 435 -1.42 42.47 26.35
N HIS A 436 -1.99 41.27 26.29
CA HIS A 436 -2.42 40.65 25.04
C HIS A 436 -3.61 41.34 24.38
N ARG A 437 -4.62 41.75 25.16
CA ARG A 437 -5.73 42.56 24.63
C ARG A 437 -5.18 43.84 24.01
N ASP A 438 -4.28 44.52 24.70
CA ASP A 438 -3.77 45.82 24.28
C ASP A 438 -2.84 45.69 23.06
N LEU A 439 -2.03 44.62 22.98
CA LEU A 439 -1.29 44.26 21.77
C LEU A 439 -2.24 44.01 20.59
N TYR A 440 -3.27 43.19 20.76
CA TYR A 440 -4.23 42.88 19.71
C TYR A 440 -4.91 44.16 19.20
N LEU A 441 -5.39 45.01 20.11
CA LEU A 441 -6.00 46.30 19.75
C LEU A 441 -5.01 47.21 19.01
N ALA A 442 -3.76 47.31 19.46
CA ALA A 442 -2.74 48.11 18.80
C ALA A 442 -2.48 47.63 17.36
N VAL A 443 -2.39 46.31 17.15
CA VAL A 443 -2.21 45.72 15.81
C VAL A 443 -3.42 45.98 14.93
N LYS A 444 -4.63 45.70 15.42
CA LYS A 444 -5.87 45.83 14.63
C LYS A 444 -6.28 47.28 14.36
N ASN A 445 -5.81 48.23 15.15
CA ASN A 445 -6.00 49.67 14.90
C ASN A 445 -4.92 50.28 14.00
N HIS A 446 -3.81 49.59 13.75
CA HIS A 446 -2.75 50.10 12.87
C HIS A 446 -3.15 49.99 11.39
N PRO A 447 -2.95 51.04 10.57
CA PRO A 447 -3.41 51.05 9.17
C PRO A 447 -2.81 49.92 8.31
N VAL A 448 -1.57 49.55 8.57
CA VAL A 448 -0.86 48.44 7.88
C VAL A 448 -1.06 47.10 8.59
N LEU A 449 -0.92 47.05 9.92
CA LEU A 449 -0.76 45.78 10.64
C LEU A 449 -2.08 45.05 10.88
N ARG A 450 -3.23 45.73 10.74
CA ARG A 450 -4.56 45.12 10.88
C ARG A 450 -4.80 43.92 9.95
N HIS A 451 -4.06 43.85 8.85
CA HIS A 451 -4.13 42.78 7.85
C HIS A 451 -3.26 41.56 8.19
N TYR A 452 -2.40 41.66 9.20
CA TYR A 452 -1.55 40.56 9.65
C TYR A 452 -2.19 39.81 10.82
N PRO A 453 -1.96 38.49 10.93
CA PRO A 453 -2.46 37.70 12.03
C PRO A 453 -1.70 38.02 13.32
N VAL A 454 -2.43 38.05 14.43
CA VAL A 454 -1.89 38.03 15.78
C VAL A 454 -1.97 36.61 16.34
N TRP A 455 -0.83 36.05 16.74
CA TRP A 455 -0.74 34.76 17.40
C TRP A 455 -0.79 34.96 18.91
N SER A 456 -1.52 34.10 19.62
CA SER A 456 -1.72 34.20 21.07
C SER A 456 -0.41 34.06 21.85
N THR A 457 -0.48 34.27 23.17
CA THR A 457 0.59 33.84 24.07
C THR A 457 0.66 32.33 24.01
N THR A 458 1.83 31.78 24.30
CA THR A 458 2.02 30.34 24.48
C THR A 458 1.76 29.97 25.93
N GLU A 459 1.56 28.67 26.20
CA GLU A 459 1.40 28.10 27.55
C GLU A 459 0.20 28.69 28.33
N THR A 460 -0.90 29.05 27.64
CA THR A 460 -2.13 29.57 28.25
C THR A 460 -2.77 28.59 29.24
N GLY A 461 -2.47 27.31 29.11
CA GLY A 461 -2.92 26.26 30.03
C GLY A 461 -2.40 26.40 31.45
N ALA A 462 -1.33 27.21 31.64
CA ALA A 462 -0.71 27.48 32.93
C ALA A 462 -1.39 28.60 33.74
N GLN A 463 -2.44 29.23 33.21
CA GLN A 463 -3.04 30.38 33.89
C GLN A 463 -3.57 30.03 35.29
N THR A 464 -3.23 30.86 36.28
CA THR A 464 -3.56 30.63 37.70
C THR A 464 -4.97 31.10 38.07
N ASP A 465 -5.52 32.02 37.29
CA ASP A 465 -6.87 32.57 37.37
C ASP A 465 -7.52 32.57 35.99
N ASN A 466 -8.85 32.53 35.95
CA ASN A 466 -9.60 32.40 34.69
C ASN A 466 -9.64 33.75 33.96
N CYS A 467 -8.56 34.11 33.30
CA CYS A 467 -8.45 35.38 32.58
C CYS A 467 -9.09 35.34 31.18
N GLY A 468 -9.51 34.16 30.70
CA GLY A 468 -10.07 33.98 29.37
C GLY A 468 -9.04 33.75 28.27
N LEU A 469 -7.77 33.53 28.62
CA LEU A 469 -6.67 33.31 27.68
C LEU A 469 -6.78 32.00 26.89
N GLN A 470 -7.63 31.07 27.33
CA GLN A 470 -7.99 29.85 26.59
C GLN A 470 -8.90 30.12 25.38
N PHE A 471 -9.30 31.38 25.16
CA PHE A 471 -10.08 31.80 24.01
C PHE A 471 -9.30 32.81 23.15
N LEU A 472 -9.52 32.79 21.84
CA LEU A 472 -9.09 33.88 20.95
C LEU A 472 -9.94 35.15 21.17
N GLU A 473 -11.23 34.93 21.40
CA GLU A 473 -12.23 35.92 21.79
C GLU A 473 -13.11 35.32 22.88
N ILE A 474 -13.26 36.02 24.01
CA ILE A 474 -14.03 35.51 25.15
C ILE A 474 -15.52 35.40 24.78
N PRO A 475 -16.14 34.19 24.86
CA PRO A 475 -17.53 34.00 24.49
C PRO A 475 -18.49 34.51 25.58
N LYS A 476 -19.75 34.75 25.21
CA LYS A 476 -20.78 35.34 26.09
C LYS A 476 -21.06 34.58 27.39
N ILE A 477 -20.75 33.29 27.43
CA ILE A 477 -21.05 32.40 28.55
C ILE A 477 -19.84 32.10 29.44
N ALA A 478 -18.67 32.69 29.14
CA ALA A 478 -17.45 32.44 29.90
C ALA A 478 -17.44 33.24 31.21
N ASN A 479 -17.15 32.57 32.32
CA ASN A 479 -16.98 33.19 33.64
C ASN A 479 -15.51 33.59 33.85
N THR A 480 -15.08 34.64 33.15
CA THR A 480 -13.68 35.11 33.12
C THR A 480 -13.50 36.44 33.85
N LEU A 481 -12.27 36.72 34.31
CA LEU A 481 -11.90 38.00 34.90
C LEU A 481 -11.87 39.14 33.87
N MET A 482 -11.51 38.82 32.64
CA MET A 482 -11.55 39.79 31.54
C MET A 482 -12.95 39.83 30.91
N PRO A 483 -13.40 41.00 30.41
CA PRO A 483 -14.75 41.15 29.88
C PRO A 483 -15.07 40.22 28.69
N ILE A 484 -16.33 39.79 28.60
CA ILE A 484 -16.89 39.12 27.41
C ILE A 484 -16.56 39.93 26.14
N GLY A 485 -16.21 39.23 25.05
CA GLY A 485 -15.86 39.85 23.78
C GLY A 485 -14.44 40.42 23.73
N THR A 486 -13.65 40.29 24.80
CA THR A 486 -12.21 40.61 24.74
C THR A 486 -11.54 39.71 23.71
N LYS A 487 -10.82 40.31 22.75
CA LYS A 487 -10.02 39.62 21.74
C LYS A 487 -8.54 39.68 22.09
N TYR A 488 -7.87 38.54 21.97
CA TYR A 488 -6.44 38.40 22.26
C TYR A 488 -5.60 38.07 21.03
N ALA A 489 -6.17 37.33 20.07
CA ALA A 489 -5.44 36.79 18.93
C ALA A 489 -6.39 36.35 17.81
N ASP A 490 -5.82 36.09 16.63
CA ASP A 490 -6.50 35.45 15.50
C ASP A 490 -6.15 33.95 15.41
N TYR A 491 -5.02 33.53 15.99
CA TYR A 491 -4.59 32.11 16.03
C TYR A 491 -4.17 31.70 17.44
N ALA A 492 -4.53 30.47 17.79
CA ALA A 492 -4.02 29.78 18.96
C ALA A 492 -2.56 29.38 18.73
N ASN A 493 -1.72 29.62 19.72
CA ASN A 493 -0.30 29.33 19.64
C ASN A 493 0.14 28.39 20.76
N CYS A 494 0.89 27.33 20.41
CA CYS A 494 1.38 26.32 21.34
C CYS A 494 2.89 26.10 21.19
N HIS A 495 3.51 25.72 22.30
CA HIS A 495 4.86 25.16 22.35
C HIS A 495 4.77 23.64 22.60
N ASN A 496 4.13 22.92 21.67
CA ASN A 496 3.82 21.50 21.81
C ASN A 496 5.05 20.63 21.49
N TYR A 497 6.05 20.68 22.37
CA TYR A 497 7.23 19.83 22.29
C TYR A 497 6.83 18.35 22.22
N PHE A 498 7.08 17.72 21.07
CA PHE A 498 6.79 16.29 20.87
C PHE A 498 7.70 15.37 21.69
N SER A 499 8.61 15.93 22.49
CA SER A 499 9.28 15.24 23.61
C SER A 499 9.04 16.06 24.87
N HIS A 500 8.33 15.50 25.83
CA HIS A 500 7.93 16.18 27.06
C HIS A 500 8.20 15.27 28.26
N PRO A 501 8.43 15.78 29.49
CA PRO A 501 8.64 14.92 30.67
C PRO A 501 7.54 13.87 30.89
N SER A 502 6.27 14.18 30.55
CA SER A 502 5.16 13.22 30.58
C SER A 502 5.03 12.35 29.32
N PHE A 503 5.75 12.68 28.26
CA PHE A 503 5.72 12.00 26.96
C PHE A 503 7.12 11.92 26.34
N LEU A 504 7.93 11.04 26.92
CA LEU A 504 9.30 10.79 26.45
C LEU A 504 9.30 10.22 25.03
N ALA A 505 10.32 10.60 24.25
CA ALA A 505 10.50 10.21 22.87
C ALA A 505 10.91 8.73 22.66
N ILE A 506 10.81 8.30 21.39
CA ILE A 506 10.85 6.91 20.87
C ILE A 506 9.60 6.11 21.24
N LYS A 507 8.43 6.66 20.90
CA LYS A 507 7.17 5.93 20.86
C LYS A 507 6.59 5.99 19.46
N ASP A 508 5.76 5.02 19.15
CA ASP A 508 5.01 5.04 17.91
C ASP A 508 4.05 6.26 17.90
N ASN A 509 3.88 6.86 16.73
CA ASN A 509 3.07 8.07 16.54
C ASN A 509 3.47 9.26 17.43
N GLN A 510 4.77 9.40 17.77
CA GLN A 510 5.28 10.47 18.63
C GLN A 510 4.82 11.85 18.16
N THR A 511 5.08 12.19 16.90
CA THR A 511 4.80 13.53 16.37
C THR A 511 3.35 13.66 15.93
N TRP A 512 2.75 12.55 15.45
CA TRP A 512 1.32 12.48 15.14
C TRP A 512 0.43 12.78 16.34
N ARG A 513 0.77 12.25 17.52
CA ARG A 513 0.03 12.49 18.77
C ARG A 513 0.28 13.88 19.34
N ALA A 514 1.51 14.38 19.27
CA ALA A 514 1.82 15.75 19.72
C ALA A 514 1.07 16.82 18.89
N ALA A 515 0.83 16.54 17.61
CA ALA A 515 0.05 17.39 16.71
C ALA A 515 -1.48 17.27 16.89
N ASP A 516 -1.97 16.35 17.73
CA ASP A 516 -3.41 16.14 17.93
C ASP A 516 -4.05 17.36 18.62
N PRO A 517 -5.16 17.93 18.09
CA PRO A 517 -5.81 19.07 18.71
C PRO A 517 -6.73 18.70 19.89
N SER A 518 -7.03 17.41 20.09
CA SER A 518 -7.93 16.89 21.12
C SER A 518 -7.20 16.50 22.42
N SER A 519 -7.96 15.99 23.39
CA SER A 519 -7.43 15.43 24.64
C SER A 519 -6.49 14.22 24.45
N ASN A 520 -6.40 13.66 23.24
CA ASN A 520 -5.47 12.57 22.91
C ASN A 520 -4.00 13.01 22.86
N SER A 521 -3.74 14.32 22.75
CA SER A 521 -2.38 14.86 22.78
C SER A 521 -1.77 14.72 24.16
N PRO A 522 -0.61 14.03 24.29
CA PRO A 522 0.02 13.76 25.59
C PRO A 522 0.99 14.85 26.07
N VAL A 523 1.12 15.95 25.30
CA VAL A 523 2.05 17.06 25.52
C VAL A 523 1.28 18.34 25.85
N ASP A 524 1.98 19.47 26.01
CA ASP A 524 1.33 20.79 26.09
C ASP A 524 0.76 21.21 24.72
N GLY A 525 -0.27 20.48 24.29
CA GLY A 525 -0.94 20.65 23.01
C GLY A 525 -2.11 21.64 23.08
N LEU A 526 -2.85 21.71 21.97
CA LEU A 526 -3.95 22.65 21.81
C LEU A 526 -5.04 22.46 22.88
N TYR A 527 -5.42 21.22 23.19
CA TYR A 527 -6.45 20.93 24.19
C TYR A 527 -6.08 21.43 25.58
N GLY A 528 -4.85 21.18 26.04
CA GLY A 528 -4.37 21.61 27.35
C GLY A 528 -4.25 23.13 27.50
N ASN A 529 -4.23 23.88 26.39
CA ASN A 529 -4.11 25.33 26.37
C ASN A 529 -5.44 26.05 26.12
N PHE A 530 -6.28 25.50 25.23
CA PHE A 530 -7.47 26.15 24.67
C PHE A 530 -8.76 25.35 24.88
N GLY A 531 -8.70 24.08 25.29
CA GLY A 531 -9.88 23.25 25.54
C GLY A 531 -10.20 23.08 27.02
N ASN A 532 -9.21 22.64 27.79
CA ASN A 532 -9.27 22.55 29.24
C ASN A 532 -7.88 22.84 29.80
N THR A 533 -7.70 24.03 30.37
CA THR A 533 -6.36 24.51 30.78
C THR A 533 -5.71 23.51 31.74
N TRP A 534 -4.48 23.08 31.48
CA TRP A 534 -3.87 21.98 32.23
C TRP A 534 -3.60 22.27 33.72
N LEU A 535 -3.41 23.54 34.13
CA LEU A 535 -3.11 23.86 35.53
C LEU A 535 -4.36 23.93 36.41
N LYS A 536 -5.41 24.62 35.94
CA LYS A 536 -6.60 24.96 36.74
C LYS A 536 -7.92 24.47 36.14
N HIS A 537 -7.88 23.76 35.02
CA HIS A 537 -9.03 23.17 34.33
C HIS A 537 -10.14 24.17 34.02
N PHE A 538 -9.79 25.39 33.61
CA PHE A 538 -10.73 26.33 33.02
C PHE A 538 -11.18 25.81 31.66
N SER A 539 -12.49 25.68 31.51
CA SER A 539 -13.10 25.26 30.24
C SER A 539 -12.87 26.31 29.15
N GLY A 540 -12.51 25.82 27.98
CA GLY A 540 -12.30 26.56 26.75
C GLY A 540 -13.20 26.05 25.63
N TYR A 541 -12.64 25.88 24.44
CA TYR A 541 -13.31 25.30 23.27
C TYR A 541 -13.55 23.80 23.45
N ASP A 542 -14.65 23.28 22.91
CA ASP A 542 -14.84 21.84 22.81
C ASP A 542 -13.95 21.21 21.71
N GLU A 543 -13.78 19.88 21.72
CA GLU A 543 -12.89 19.21 20.76
C GLU A 543 -13.28 19.43 19.29
N SER A 544 -14.58 19.58 18.99
CA SER A 544 -15.04 19.82 17.62
C SER A 544 -14.65 21.23 17.13
N GLN A 545 -14.66 22.20 18.04
CA GLN A 545 -14.18 23.55 17.79
C GLN A 545 -12.66 23.59 17.63
N LEU A 546 -11.92 22.83 18.46
CA LEU A 546 -10.45 22.74 18.41
C LEU A 546 -9.92 22.18 17.07
N LEU A 547 -10.65 21.25 16.44
CA LEU A 547 -10.32 20.75 15.10
C LEU A 547 -10.20 21.89 14.08
N ASN A 548 -11.10 22.88 14.16
CA ASN A 548 -11.22 23.98 13.21
C ASN A 548 -10.60 25.30 13.70
N LEU A 549 -10.19 25.38 14.97
CA LEU A 549 -9.56 26.56 15.54
C LEU A 549 -8.28 26.90 14.75
N PRO A 550 -8.12 28.15 14.25
CA PRO A 550 -6.88 28.58 13.63
C PRO A 550 -5.74 28.45 14.62
N LYS A 551 -4.70 27.70 14.24
CA LYS A 551 -3.61 27.33 15.14
C LYS A 551 -2.24 27.32 14.47
N VAL A 552 -1.23 27.56 15.29
CA VAL A 552 0.20 27.58 14.94
C VAL A 552 1.04 26.98 16.05
N THR A 553 2.19 26.46 15.68
CA THR A 553 3.23 26.01 16.60
C THR A 553 4.44 26.89 16.38
N THR A 554 4.73 27.79 17.33
CA THR A 554 5.90 28.66 17.24
C THR A 554 7.16 28.04 17.83
N GLU A 555 7.04 26.93 18.54
CA GLU A 555 8.21 26.21 19.05
C GLU A 555 7.89 24.74 19.33
N THR A 556 8.73 23.84 18.83
CA THR A 556 8.73 22.42 19.18
C THR A 556 10.08 21.84 18.79
N GLY A 557 10.41 20.63 19.22
CA GLY A 557 11.66 19.98 18.87
C GLY A 557 12.09 18.92 19.87
N ILE A 558 13.32 18.43 19.67
CA ILE A 558 13.95 17.50 20.60
C ILE A 558 15.47 17.67 20.54
N ASN A 559 16.15 17.56 21.68
CA ASN A 559 17.60 17.55 21.75
C ASN A 559 18.17 16.14 21.54
N LEU A 560 19.37 16.06 20.98
CA LEU A 560 20.14 14.82 21.00
C LEU A 560 20.48 14.44 22.45
N SER A 561 20.11 13.22 22.83
CA SER A 561 20.40 12.65 24.14
C SER A 561 20.20 11.14 24.12
N GLY A 562 21.17 10.37 24.63
CA GLY A 562 21.05 8.91 24.75
C GLY A 562 20.62 8.24 23.45
N SER A 563 19.38 7.75 23.41
CA SER A 563 18.77 7.05 22.28
C SER A 563 18.28 7.97 21.14
N ILE A 564 18.23 9.28 21.35
CA ILE A 564 17.89 10.27 20.32
C ILE A 564 19.16 10.61 19.53
N THR A 565 19.40 9.84 18.47
CA THR A 565 20.47 10.07 17.50
C THR A 565 20.12 11.18 16.51
N GLU A 566 21.10 11.67 15.74
CA GLU A 566 20.83 12.63 14.65
C GLU A 566 19.81 12.08 13.64
N GLU A 567 19.83 10.78 13.36
CA GLU A 567 18.88 10.14 12.45
C GLU A 567 17.46 10.17 13.05
N VAL A 568 17.29 9.76 14.31
CA VAL A 568 15.97 9.78 14.97
C VAL A 568 15.41 11.21 15.02
N GLN A 569 16.24 12.19 15.35
CA GLN A 569 15.85 13.61 15.34
C GLN A 569 15.43 14.05 13.93
N ALA A 570 16.22 13.72 12.90
CA ALA A 570 15.93 14.08 11.52
C ALA A 570 14.58 13.51 11.03
N LEU A 571 14.30 12.25 11.39
CA LEU A 571 13.04 11.58 11.09
C LEU A 571 11.85 12.26 11.79
N MET A 572 11.98 12.54 13.09
CA MET A 572 10.93 13.24 13.85
C MET A 572 10.69 14.65 13.32
N TYR A 573 11.72 15.36 12.86
CA TYR A 573 11.55 16.72 12.33
C TYR A 573 10.74 16.73 11.03
N MET A 574 11.04 15.85 10.07
CA MET A 574 10.20 15.70 8.87
C MET A 574 8.76 15.31 9.23
N SER A 575 8.60 14.33 10.13
CA SER A 575 7.30 13.83 10.55
C SER A 575 6.46 14.91 11.25
N THR A 576 7.10 15.77 12.05
CA THR A 576 6.42 16.89 12.73
C THR A 576 5.80 17.87 11.74
N TYR A 577 6.53 18.29 10.71
CA TYR A 577 5.96 19.20 9.69
C TYR A 577 4.78 18.56 8.96
N LEU A 578 4.90 17.28 8.59
CA LEU A 578 3.82 16.53 7.92
C LEU A 578 2.59 16.37 8.81
N ALA A 579 2.78 15.91 10.05
CA ALA A 579 1.71 15.69 11.01
C ALA A 579 0.98 16.98 11.38
N GLN A 580 1.73 18.05 11.67
CA GLN A 580 1.14 19.35 12.01
C GLN A 580 0.36 19.93 10.83
N PHE A 581 0.92 19.92 9.61
CA PHE A 581 0.19 20.40 8.45
C PHE A 581 -1.09 19.58 8.18
N LYS A 582 -1.00 18.24 8.21
CA LYS A 582 -2.15 17.34 8.02
C LYS A 582 -3.25 17.58 9.06
N ARG A 583 -2.88 17.96 10.30
CA ARG A 583 -3.81 18.27 11.39
C ARG A 583 -4.22 19.75 11.46
N GLY A 584 -3.96 20.51 10.41
CA GLY A 584 -4.48 21.87 10.25
C GLY A 584 -3.71 22.94 11.02
N TRP A 585 -2.48 22.64 11.48
CA TRP A 585 -1.57 23.66 11.98
C TRP A 585 -1.04 24.47 10.79
N SER A 586 -1.30 25.77 10.80
CA SER A 586 -1.02 26.62 9.63
C SER A 586 0.47 26.93 9.47
N HIS A 587 1.23 26.96 10.56
CA HIS A 587 2.66 27.23 10.61
C HIS A 587 3.29 26.42 11.74
N THR A 588 4.49 25.89 11.50
CA THR A 588 5.30 25.14 12.46
C THR A 588 6.72 25.69 12.47
N ALA A 589 7.24 26.07 13.63
CA ALA A 589 8.63 26.40 13.82
C ALA A 589 9.33 25.38 14.72
N MET A 590 10.41 24.81 14.19
CA MET A 590 11.28 23.90 14.92
C MET A 590 12.38 24.68 15.65
N TYR A 591 12.54 24.40 16.93
CA TYR A 591 13.59 24.89 17.79
C TYR A 591 14.83 24.02 17.58
N ILE A 592 15.95 24.47 17.00
CA ILE A 592 16.26 25.80 16.41
C ILE A 592 16.98 25.63 15.07
N LEU A 593 17.21 26.74 14.34
CA LEU A 593 18.04 26.73 13.13
C LEU A 593 19.46 26.22 13.44
N ARG A 594 20.17 26.92 14.32
CA ARG A 594 21.57 26.65 14.69
C ARG A 594 21.70 26.49 16.19
N ASP A 595 22.46 25.49 16.63
CA ASP A 595 22.80 25.32 18.04
C ASP A 595 23.37 26.61 18.66
N ARG A 596 22.92 26.90 19.88
CA ARG A 596 23.31 28.10 20.62
C ARG A 596 24.78 28.05 21.03
N SER A 597 25.44 29.22 21.04
CA SER A 597 26.83 29.37 21.51
C SER A 597 26.95 30.11 22.85
N ASP A 598 25.85 30.58 23.44
CA ASP A 598 25.83 31.43 24.64
C ASP A 598 25.53 30.69 25.95
N GLU A 599 25.10 29.43 25.89
CA GLU A 599 24.80 28.60 27.07
C GLU A 599 25.35 27.18 26.88
N GLY A 600 25.92 26.58 27.94
CA GLY A 600 26.24 25.15 27.96
C GLY A 600 24.98 24.32 28.23
N GLY A 601 24.65 23.36 27.36
CA GLY A 601 23.59 22.36 27.62
C GLY A 601 22.46 22.28 26.58
N ASN A 602 22.03 23.39 25.97
CA ASN A 602 20.96 23.41 24.95
C ASN A 602 21.49 23.38 23.51
N GLN A 603 22.53 22.60 23.24
CA GLN A 603 23.35 22.70 22.02
C GLN A 603 23.15 21.57 21.01
N SER A 604 22.01 20.88 21.00
CA SER A 604 21.77 19.80 20.03
C SER A 604 20.34 19.74 19.51
N PHE A 605 19.65 20.88 19.49
CA PHE A 605 18.33 21.05 18.88
C PHE A 605 18.44 21.49 17.40
N GLY A 606 19.57 22.08 17.03
CA GLY A 606 19.81 22.73 15.77
C GLY A 606 19.71 21.79 14.58
N PHE A 607 19.16 22.28 13.46
CA PHE A 607 19.46 21.68 12.15
C PHE A 607 20.96 21.77 11.82
N TYR A 608 21.61 22.80 12.36
CA TYR A 608 23.04 23.07 12.21
C TYR A 608 23.72 23.12 13.58
N LYS A 609 24.96 22.64 13.64
CA LYS A 609 25.82 22.81 14.82
C LYS A 609 26.22 24.27 14.98
N ALA A 610 26.85 24.61 16.10
CA ALA A 610 27.28 25.98 16.39
C ALA A 610 28.26 26.57 15.35
N ASP A 611 28.95 25.73 14.56
CA ASP A 611 29.84 26.14 13.46
C ASP A 611 29.14 26.17 12.08
N TYR A 612 27.82 26.05 12.04
CA TYR A 612 26.99 25.93 10.82
C TYR A 612 27.20 24.64 10.02
N SER A 613 27.90 23.64 10.55
CA SER A 613 27.90 22.32 9.90
C SER A 613 26.49 21.69 9.97
N PRO A 614 25.95 21.19 8.85
CA PRO A 614 24.62 20.59 8.82
C PRO A 614 24.60 19.27 9.61
N ARG A 615 23.50 19.01 10.32
CA ARG A 615 23.15 17.69 10.85
C ARG A 615 22.29 16.93 9.84
N LEU A 616 22.03 15.64 10.10
CA LEU A 616 21.12 14.84 9.26
C LEU A 616 19.74 15.48 9.08
N ALA A 617 19.23 16.16 10.11
CA ALA A 617 17.95 16.88 10.04
C ALA A 617 17.93 17.94 8.92
N ALA A 618 19.06 18.62 8.68
CA ALA A 618 19.17 19.60 7.61
C ALA A 618 19.09 18.94 6.23
N HIS A 619 19.81 17.82 6.04
CA HIS A 619 19.81 17.08 4.79
C HIS A 619 18.45 16.45 4.48
N TYR A 620 17.80 15.85 5.47
CA TYR A 620 16.49 15.20 5.28
C TYR A 620 15.40 16.23 4.95
N LEU A 621 15.38 17.36 5.66
CA LEU A 621 14.44 18.44 5.34
C LEU A 621 14.73 19.05 3.96
N HIS A 622 16.00 19.30 3.62
CA HIS A 622 16.41 19.76 2.29
C HIS A 622 15.91 18.83 1.17
N ASN A 623 16.09 17.53 1.32
CA ASN A 623 15.65 16.55 0.33
C ASN A 623 14.13 16.59 0.17
N LEU A 624 13.38 16.59 1.28
CA LEU A 624 11.92 16.65 1.26
C LEU A 624 11.40 17.92 0.59
N THR A 625 11.94 19.09 0.95
CA THR A 625 11.52 20.38 0.39
C THR A 625 11.95 20.53 -1.07
N THR A 626 13.06 19.92 -1.49
CA THR A 626 13.50 19.87 -2.89
C THR A 626 12.57 19.03 -3.74
N ILE A 627 12.21 17.82 -3.29
CA ILE A 627 11.26 16.93 -4.01
C ILE A 627 9.90 17.62 -4.20
N LEU A 628 9.42 18.30 -3.15
CA LEU A 628 8.13 18.97 -3.13
C LEU A 628 8.15 20.40 -3.68
N SER A 629 9.31 20.90 -4.13
CA SER A 629 9.53 22.31 -4.49
C SER A 629 8.42 22.86 -5.39
N ASP A 630 7.82 23.95 -4.94
CA ASP A 630 6.71 24.64 -5.59
C ASP A 630 6.62 26.07 -5.06
N HIS A 631 6.56 27.07 -5.94
CA HIS A 631 6.48 28.49 -5.56
C HIS A 631 5.20 29.17 -6.06
N GLY A 632 4.39 28.47 -6.86
CA GLY A 632 3.16 29.01 -7.41
C GLY A 632 1.98 28.82 -6.47
N GLU A 633 0.94 29.62 -6.66
CA GLU A 633 -0.35 29.38 -6.01
C GLU A 633 -1.26 28.59 -6.95
N HIS A 634 -1.87 27.53 -6.43
CA HIS A 634 -2.94 26.81 -7.12
C HIS A 634 -4.23 27.07 -6.36
N LEU A 635 -5.19 27.76 -6.98
CA LEU A 635 -6.40 28.21 -6.31
C LEU A 635 -7.42 27.08 -6.10
N GLU A 636 -7.40 26.05 -6.95
CA GLU A 636 -8.34 24.92 -6.88
C GLU A 636 -7.63 23.58 -7.08
N THR A 637 -7.22 22.93 -5.99
CA THR A 637 -6.58 21.61 -6.08
C THR A 637 -7.55 20.51 -6.50
N GLN A 638 -7.08 19.40 -7.04
CA GLN A 638 -7.93 18.30 -7.52
C GLN A 638 -8.06 17.16 -6.51
N ASP A 639 -8.97 16.22 -6.79
CA ASP A 639 -9.18 15.02 -5.99
C ASP A 639 -8.43 13.82 -6.59
N LEU A 640 -7.96 12.90 -5.75
CA LEU A 640 -7.44 11.59 -6.15
C LEU A 640 -8.17 10.49 -5.37
N GLU A 641 -8.51 9.39 -6.04
CA GLU A 641 -9.13 8.22 -5.42
C GLU A 641 -8.10 7.10 -5.23
N TYR A 642 -7.71 6.85 -3.97
CA TYR A 642 -6.76 5.80 -3.60
C TYR A 642 -7.13 5.13 -2.28
N SER A 643 -6.52 3.97 -2.02
CA SER A 643 -6.61 3.23 -0.77
C SER A 643 -5.23 2.74 -0.36
N ILE A 644 -4.95 2.71 0.94
CA ILE A 644 -3.73 2.09 1.49
C ILE A 644 -4.11 0.76 2.12
N LEU A 645 -3.81 -0.34 1.43
CA LEU A 645 -4.05 -1.69 1.92
C LEU A 645 -3.02 -2.05 3.00
N ASN A 646 -3.47 -2.77 4.02
CA ASN A 646 -2.69 -3.14 5.21
C ASN A 646 -2.15 -1.93 5.99
N GLN A 647 -2.78 -0.75 5.86
CA GLN A 647 -2.43 0.44 6.62
C GLN A 647 -2.53 0.17 8.12
N GLN A 648 -1.43 0.39 8.85
CA GLN A 648 -1.39 0.34 10.31
C GLN A 648 -1.65 1.73 10.88
N GLU A 649 -1.97 1.82 12.17
CA GLU A 649 -2.21 3.12 12.85
C GLU A 649 -0.98 4.04 12.84
N THR A 650 0.21 3.50 12.57
CA THR A 650 1.46 4.25 12.45
C THR A 650 1.74 4.76 11.04
N VAL A 651 0.90 4.43 10.07
CA VAL A 651 1.05 4.84 8.67
C VAL A 651 0.08 5.96 8.36
N HIS A 652 0.62 7.08 7.91
CA HIS A 652 -0.11 8.30 7.60
C HIS A 652 0.15 8.74 6.15
N ASP A 653 -0.73 9.57 5.64
CA ASP A 653 -0.67 10.06 4.27
C ASP A 653 -1.07 11.54 4.14
N LEU A 654 -0.49 12.20 3.15
CA LEU A 654 -0.78 13.58 2.79
C LEU A 654 -0.71 13.73 1.27
N LEU A 655 -1.87 13.90 0.65
CA LEU A 655 -1.97 14.23 -0.76
C LEU A 655 -1.73 15.73 -0.96
N LEU A 656 -0.71 16.06 -1.74
CA LEU A 656 -0.36 17.41 -2.15
C LEU A 656 -0.51 17.58 -3.67
N GLN A 657 -0.71 18.81 -4.11
CA GLN A 657 -0.65 19.19 -5.52
C GLN A 657 0.23 20.44 -5.68
N LYS A 658 1.17 20.36 -6.63
CA LYS A 658 2.00 21.50 -7.04
C LYS A 658 1.20 22.47 -7.90
N SER A 659 1.69 23.70 -8.03
CA SER A 659 1.03 24.73 -8.83
C SER A 659 0.83 24.40 -10.30
N ASP A 660 1.70 23.54 -10.86
CA ASP A 660 1.61 23.01 -12.22
C ASP A 660 0.60 21.86 -12.39
N GLY A 661 -0.08 21.45 -11.31
CA GLY A 661 -1.06 20.38 -11.31
C GLY A 661 -0.50 19.00 -10.93
N THR A 662 0.81 18.85 -10.77
CA THR A 662 1.46 17.58 -10.40
C THR A 662 0.99 17.11 -9.03
N MET A 663 0.52 15.87 -8.95
CA MET A 663 0.10 15.23 -7.69
C MET A 663 1.30 14.61 -6.97
N MET A 664 1.40 14.87 -5.67
CA MET A 664 2.44 14.37 -4.79
C MET A 664 1.79 13.70 -3.58
N LEU A 665 1.79 12.36 -3.53
CA LEU A 665 1.30 11.61 -2.36
C LEU A 665 2.47 11.33 -1.42
N VAL A 666 2.49 11.96 -0.25
CA VAL A 666 3.44 11.64 0.82
C VAL A 666 2.84 10.55 1.69
N VAL A 667 3.55 9.45 1.90
CA VAL A 667 3.16 8.38 2.83
C VAL A 667 4.30 8.14 3.80
N TRP A 668 4.04 8.23 5.10
CA TRP A 668 5.08 8.06 6.11
C TRP A 668 4.64 7.15 7.23
N GLY A 669 5.62 6.51 7.84
CA GLY A 669 5.43 5.76 9.08
C GLY A 669 5.96 6.53 10.28
N GLU A 670 5.35 6.34 11.44
CA GLU A 670 5.86 6.73 12.75
C GLU A 670 6.02 5.50 13.65
N ASN A 671 6.45 4.37 13.08
CA ASN A 671 6.76 3.16 13.84
C ASN A 671 8.23 3.16 14.29
N PHE A 672 8.47 3.59 15.53
CA PHE A 672 9.81 3.70 16.12
C PHE A 672 10.18 2.49 16.99
N THR A 673 9.18 1.72 17.43
CA THR A 673 9.36 0.62 18.40
C THR A 673 9.02 -0.77 17.86
N GLY A 674 8.31 -0.85 16.73
CA GLY A 674 7.84 -2.09 16.11
C GLY A 674 8.57 -2.48 14.82
N SER A 675 8.02 -3.48 14.13
CA SER A 675 8.59 -4.08 12.92
C SER A 675 8.16 -3.35 11.63
N ARG A 676 8.94 -3.57 10.56
CA ARG A 676 8.62 -3.03 9.22
C ARG A 676 7.26 -3.54 8.74
N THR A 677 6.47 -2.65 8.15
CA THR A 677 5.14 -2.99 7.61
C THR A 677 5.15 -2.90 6.09
N ASN A 678 4.62 -3.93 5.43
CA ASN A 678 4.36 -3.89 3.99
C ASN A 678 2.96 -3.33 3.76
N ILE A 679 2.87 -2.24 3.01
CA ILE A 679 1.62 -1.65 2.56
C ILE A 679 1.54 -1.68 1.04
N THR A 680 0.32 -1.65 0.51
CA THR A 680 0.09 -1.47 -0.92
C THR A 680 -0.84 -0.27 -1.12
N ILE A 681 -0.35 0.76 -1.78
CA ILE A 681 -1.15 1.89 -2.22
C ILE A 681 -1.82 1.49 -3.53
N LYS A 682 -3.14 1.51 -3.56
CA LYS A 682 -3.96 1.20 -4.73
C LYS A 682 -4.65 2.45 -5.23
N PHE A 683 -4.48 2.75 -6.50
CA PHE A 683 -5.15 3.84 -7.20
C PHE A 683 -6.37 3.30 -7.93
N LYS A 684 -7.46 4.06 -7.96
CA LYS A 684 -8.68 3.63 -8.66
C LYS A 684 -8.50 3.52 -10.17
N LYS A 685 -7.55 4.27 -10.72
CA LYS A 685 -7.16 4.26 -12.14
C LYS A 685 -5.68 3.94 -12.24
N SER A 686 -5.30 3.23 -13.30
CA SER A 686 -3.89 3.06 -13.66
C SER A 686 -3.27 4.41 -14.00
N LEU A 687 -2.08 4.67 -13.47
CA LEU A 687 -1.29 5.87 -13.70
C LEU A 687 -0.21 5.57 -14.73
N GLU A 688 0.09 6.54 -15.59
CA GLU A 688 1.06 6.35 -16.67
C GLU A 688 2.47 6.25 -16.11
N ASN A 689 2.80 7.11 -15.14
CA ASN A 689 4.10 7.17 -14.51
C ASN A 689 4.00 7.48 -13.01
N ILE A 690 4.75 6.73 -12.20
CA ILE A 690 4.89 6.97 -10.77
C ILE A 690 6.37 7.01 -10.41
N LYS A 691 6.85 8.16 -9.91
CA LYS A 691 8.21 8.30 -9.36
C LYS A 691 8.16 8.23 -7.83
N ILE A 692 9.00 7.38 -7.26
CA ILE A 692 9.08 7.17 -5.81
C ILE A 692 10.38 7.78 -5.31
N TYR A 693 10.28 8.62 -4.29
CA TYR A 693 11.41 9.30 -3.65
C TYR A 693 11.52 8.87 -2.18
N ASN A 694 12.76 8.81 -1.69
CA ASN A 694 13.06 8.62 -0.28
C ASN A 694 13.95 9.77 0.23
N PRO A 695 13.38 10.77 0.93
CA PRO A 695 14.12 11.92 1.44
C PRO A 695 15.28 11.57 2.39
N THR A 696 15.32 10.36 2.95
CA THR A 696 16.46 9.91 3.78
C THR A 696 17.68 9.51 2.96
N GLN A 697 17.51 9.24 1.66
CA GLN A 697 18.57 8.83 0.74
C GLN A 697 19.02 9.98 -0.17
N GLY A 698 18.11 10.89 -0.53
CA GLY A 698 18.40 12.01 -1.42
C GLY A 698 17.12 12.66 -1.97
N ALA A 699 17.28 13.61 -2.90
CA ALA A 699 16.18 14.26 -3.60
C ALA A 699 15.82 13.58 -4.95
N GLU A 700 16.59 12.59 -5.38
CA GLU A 700 16.37 11.87 -6.63
C GLU A 700 15.36 10.73 -6.48
N ALA A 701 14.70 10.36 -7.58
CA ALA A 701 13.78 9.24 -7.59
C ALA A 701 14.57 7.92 -7.41
N ILE A 702 14.13 7.09 -6.46
CA ILE A 702 14.72 5.76 -6.21
C ILE A 702 14.09 4.67 -7.06
N LYS A 703 12.90 4.93 -7.63
CA LYS A 703 12.18 3.98 -8.49
C LYS A 703 11.19 4.72 -9.39
N ASN A 704 11.04 4.25 -10.63
CA ASN A 704 10.00 4.67 -11.55
C ASN A 704 9.16 3.44 -11.93
N LEU A 705 7.84 3.60 -11.91
CA LEU A 705 6.87 2.59 -12.34
C LEU A 705 6.05 3.15 -13.49
N SER A 706 5.64 2.29 -14.42
CA SER A 706 4.84 2.70 -15.58
C SER A 706 3.59 1.85 -15.70
N SER A 707 2.49 2.48 -16.14
CA SER A 707 1.21 1.82 -16.44
C SER A 707 0.72 0.90 -15.31
N THR A 708 0.68 1.40 -14.08
CA THR A 708 0.30 0.61 -12.89
C THR A 708 -0.78 1.31 -12.06
N ASP A 709 -1.64 0.50 -11.43
CA ASP A 709 -2.63 0.94 -10.44
C ASP A 709 -2.14 0.79 -8.99
N GLU A 710 -0.88 0.36 -8.79
CA GLU A 710 -0.38 0.01 -7.46
C GLU A 710 1.08 0.37 -7.20
N VAL A 711 1.36 0.64 -5.92
CA VAL A 711 2.70 0.80 -5.36
C VAL A 711 2.80 0.03 -4.05
N SER A 712 3.76 -0.89 -3.97
CA SER A 712 4.11 -1.58 -2.72
C SER A 712 5.27 -0.89 -2.03
N LEU A 713 5.10 -0.56 -0.74
CA LEU A 713 6.11 0.09 0.10
C LEU A 713 6.36 -0.71 1.37
N VAL A 714 7.60 -0.63 1.86
CA VAL A 714 7.98 -1.13 3.18
C VAL A 714 8.16 0.09 4.08
N ILE A 715 7.19 0.32 4.97
CA ILE A 715 7.13 1.50 5.83
C ILE A 715 7.65 1.18 7.23
N THR A 716 8.41 2.13 7.79
CA THR A 716 8.85 2.15 9.20
C THR A 716 8.56 3.49 9.84
N ASN A 717 9.50 4.43 9.73
CA ASN A 717 9.60 5.66 10.52
C ASN A 717 10.01 6.87 9.68
N HIS A 718 9.88 6.78 8.36
CA HIS A 718 10.27 7.82 7.42
C HIS A 718 9.25 7.99 6.29
N PRO A 719 9.19 9.18 5.66
CA PRO A 719 8.33 9.42 4.52
C PRO A 719 8.88 8.83 3.23
N PHE A 720 7.98 8.39 2.37
CA PHE A 720 8.16 8.29 0.93
C PHE A 720 7.30 9.35 0.24
N VAL A 721 7.77 9.87 -0.88
CA VAL A 721 6.98 10.78 -1.72
C VAL A 721 6.75 10.11 -3.07
N LEU A 722 5.50 10.08 -3.53
CA LEU A 722 5.11 9.56 -4.83
C LEU A 722 4.68 10.74 -5.71
N GLN A 723 5.39 11.00 -6.79
CA GLN A 723 4.93 11.88 -7.86
C GLN A 723 4.07 11.05 -8.82
N LEU A 724 2.84 11.51 -9.06
CA LEU A 724 1.79 10.78 -9.79
C LEU A 724 1.44 11.53 -11.08
N GLU A 725 1.55 10.85 -12.22
CA GLU A 725 1.27 11.37 -13.56
C GLU A 725 0.27 10.48 -14.31
#